data_AF-A0A183BID2-F1
#
_entry.id   AF-A0A183BID2-F1
#
_cell.length_a   1.000
_cell.length_b   1.000
_cell.length_c   1.000
_cell.angle_alpha   90.00
_cell.angle_beta   90.00
_cell.angle_gamma   90.00
#
_symmetry.space_group_name_H-M   'P 1'
#
loop_
_entity.id
_entity.type
_entity.pdbx_description
1 polymer ?
#
loop_
_entity_poly.entity_id
_entity_poly.type
_entity_poly.pdbx_seq_one_letter_code
_entity_poly.pdbx_strand_id
1 'polypeptide(L)'
;MNPLIWLISALVLIIPALIRHIVCRFRQYREFVRLVDKLPGPSALPILGSALKFSPDSEKSTYQMEYYFRKYTFEGGGGPDTMNGNPGIMRLWIGPKPIVIFWKPESAKAILESNVLITKPFEYSLLQDWLGTGLLTSTGEKWQRRRKLLTPAFHFKILANFIQVFNRQSNVLVEKLDECAQNEYPFDFYRMIKLYALDIICEAAMGTQLNALRGGNPKYVEAVKKMCELSFLRMRSPWLWPAPVWWLSGKGGEFARNLRAITEFTQGVIACRKRERALTRQQNGDGMNSAIHQNGSTNNNANKSANVDESGKPAACFLDILLGLQEQNNFSDEDIREEVETFMFEGHDTVASRMRSPWLWPAPVWWLSGKGGEFARNLRAITEFTQGVIACRKRERALTRQQNGDGMDGAIHQNGSINNNANKSANVDESGKPAACFLDILLGLQEQNNFSDEDIREEVETFMFEGHDTVASSVGFTVFSLGHRPAVQARLHAEMDHLFGECPERDITYDDLPRMRYTEQCVRETMRLLPSVPLIGRVITEATEICGFTIPAGCTAMVAPFSIHRDKRYYHAPDDYDPEHFSEENVLRRNKEPFAYLPFSAGPRNCIGQKFAGTEQKISLAKIFRRFRIISVQHELESRGLPELVLKPSDGFWIRIERR
;
A
#
# COMPACT_ATOMS: atom_id res chain seq x y z
N MET A 1 46.32 35.35 25.79
CA MET A 1 46.02 33.95 26.17
C MET A 1 46.20 33.06 24.96
N ASN A 2 46.98 31.99 25.07
CA ASN A 2 47.38 31.16 23.94
C ASN A 2 46.21 30.23 23.52
N PRO A 3 45.68 30.31 22.29
CA PRO A 3 44.57 29.48 21.82
C PRO A 3 44.88 27.98 21.90
N LEU A 4 46.16 27.60 21.88
CA LEU A 4 46.61 26.22 22.07
C LEU A 4 46.26 25.66 23.46
N ILE A 5 46.33 26.49 24.51
CA ILE A 5 46.03 26.09 25.89
C ILE A 5 44.53 25.83 26.05
N TRP A 6 43.67 26.62 25.41
CA TRP A 6 42.23 26.39 25.38
C TRP A 6 41.85 25.11 24.64
N LEU A 7 42.52 24.82 23.53
CA LEU A 7 42.28 23.62 22.73
C LEU A 7 42.70 22.34 23.47
N ILE A 8 43.87 22.37 24.13
CA ILE A 8 44.34 21.27 24.99
C ILE A 8 43.40 21.07 26.19
N SER A 9 42.98 22.15 26.85
CA SER A 9 42.05 22.08 27.99
C SER A 9 40.68 21.53 27.58
N ALA A 10 40.17 21.91 26.41
CA ALA A 10 38.93 21.37 25.86
C ALA A 10 39.05 19.87 25.53
N LEU A 11 40.17 19.43 24.91
CA LEU A 11 40.41 18.02 24.61
C LEU A 11 40.52 17.17 25.88
N VAL A 12 41.17 17.67 26.94
CA VAL A 12 41.30 16.99 28.24
C VAL A 12 39.93 16.76 28.92
N LEU A 13 38.92 17.59 28.64
CA LEU A 13 37.57 17.40 29.16
C LEU A 13 36.67 16.57 28.22
N ILE A 14 36.79 16.80 26.91
CA ILE A 14 35.95 16.13 25.89
C ILE A 14 36.32 14.66 25.75
N ILE A 15 37.60 14.30 25.77
CA ILE A 15 38.05 12.92 25.56
C ILE A 15 37.54 11.98 26.68
N PRO A 16 37.70 12.29 27.98
CA PRO A 16 37.13 11.44 29.05
C PRO A 16 35.60 11.41 29.03
N ALA A 17 34.93 12.51 28.68
CA ALA A 17 33.48 12.54 28.54
C ALA A 17 33.01 11.64 27.38
N LEU A 18 33.72 11.66 26.25
CA LEU A 18 33.47 10.80 25.09
C LEU A 18 33.75 9.33 25.41
N ILE A 19 34.87 9.03 26.07
CA ILE A 19 35.21 7.67 26.53
C ILE A 19 34.14 7.16 27.49
N ARG A 20 33.74 7.96 28.49
CA ARG A 20 32.65 7.63 29.43
C ARG A 20 31.35 7.37 28.68
N HIS A 21 31.00 8.21 27.71
CA HIS A 21 29.81 8.03 26.87
C HIS A 21 29.87 6.71 26.07
N ILE A 22 31.01 6.41 25.43
CA ILE A 22 31.22 5.16 24.68
C ILE A 22 31.14 3.95 25.60
N VAL A 23 31.80 3.97 26.76
CA VAL A 23 31.77 2.88 27.75
C VAL A 23 30.36 2.65 28.30
N CYS A 24 29.63 3.72 28.63
CA CYS A 24 28.24 3.63 29.06
C CYS A 24 27.35 3.02 27.96
N ARG A 25 27.48 3.49 26.72
CA ARG A 25 26.73 2.97 25.58
C ARG A 25 27.08 1.49 25.29
N PHE A 26 28.34 1.13 25.41
CA PHE A 26 28.80 -0.26 25.25
C PHE A 26 28.26 -1.17 26.35
N ARG A 27 28.24 -0.71 27.62
CA ARG A 27 27.63 -1.45 28.73
C ARG A 27 26.12 -1.64 28.52
N GLN A 28 25.40 -0.59 28.13
CA GLN A 28 23.97 -0.68 27.80
C GLN A 28 23.71 -1.65 26.66
N TYR A 29 24.50 -1.57 25.57
CA TYR A 29 24.39 -2.49 24.45
C TYR A 29 24.68 -3.93 24.84
N ARG A 30 25.70 -4.17 25.68
CA ARG A 30 26.04 -5.51 26.18
C ARG A 30 24.92 -6.08 27.06
N GLU A 31 24.29 -5.26 27.90
CA GLU A 31 23.15 -5.71 28.71
C GLU A 31 21.93 -6.01 27.84
N PHE A 32 21.67 -5.16 26.85
CA PHE A 32 20.62 -5.38 25.85
C PHE A 32 20.81 -6.72 25.10
N VAL A 33 22.02 -6.97 24.58
CA VAL A 33 22.35 -8.24 23.91
C VAL A 33 22.22 -9.42 24.88
N ARG A 34 22.70 -9.28 26.12
CA ARG A 34 22.56 -10.32 27.15
C ARG A 34 21.10 -10.70 27.41
N LEU A 35 20.20 -9.72 27.52
CA LEU A 35 18.77 -9.98 27.74
C LEU A 35 18.13 -10.67 26.54
N VAL A 36 18.44 -10.21 25.33
CA VAL A 36 17.93 -10.84 24.10
C VAL A 36 18.46 -12.26 23.94
N ASP A 37 19.74 -12.51 24.21
CA ASP A 37 20.35 -13.84 24.01
C ASP A 37 19.89 -14.90 25.02
N LYS A 38 19.23 -14.50 26.11
CA LYS A 38 18.49 -15.44 27.00
C LYS A 38 17.27 -16.06 26.31
N LEU A 39 16.73 -15.41 25.28
CA LEU A 39 15.57 -15.91 24.55
C LEU A 39 15.99 -17.11 23.66
N PRO A 40 15.13 -18.13 23.51
CA PRO A 40 15.42 -19.25 22.63
C PRO A 40 15.44 -18.81 21.16
N GLY A 41 16.36 -19.32 20.36
CA GLY A 41 16.45 -18.97 18.94
C GLY A 41 17.82 -19.31 18.33
N PRO A 42 17.95 -19.21 16.99
CA PRO A 42 19.19 -19.52 16.29
C PRO A 42 20.37 -18.67 16.77
N SER A 43 21.56 -19.25 16.67
CA SER A 43 22.81 -18.51 16.91
C SER A 43 22.96 -17.31 15.97
N ALA A 44 23.59 -16.25 16.47
CA ALA A 44 23.74 -15.00 15.76
C ALA A 44 25.21 -14.56 15.78
N LEU A 45 25.70 -14.05 14.65
CA LEU A 45 27.00 -13.41 14.54
C LEU A 45 26.88 -11.93 14.96
N PRO A 46 27.92 -11.30 15.54
CA PRO A 46 27.81 -9.96 16.14
C PRO A 46 27.32 -8.83 15.22
N ILE A 47 27.56 -8.92 13.90
CA ILE A 47 27.19 -7.87 12.93
C ILE A 47 26.10 -8.35 11.97
N LEU A 48 26.21 -9.58 11.46
CA LEU A 48 25.28 -10.12 10.47
C LEU A 48 24.07 -10.81 11.10
N GLY A 49 24.10 -11.05 12.42
CA GLY A 49 23.07 -11.78 13.11
C GLY A 49 22.97 -13.21 12.59
N SER A 50 21.74 -13.66 12.38
CA SER A 50 21.39 -14.94 11.75
C SER A 50 21.20 -14.81 10.23
N ALA A 51 21.43 -13.64 9.62
CA ALA A 51 21.12 -13.39 8.21
C ALA A 51 21.82 -14.36 7.24
N LEU A 52 23.07 -14.76 7.53
CA LEU A 52 23.82 -15.73 6.71
C LEU A 52 23.24 -17.16 6.75
N LYS A 53 22.35 -17.46 7.69
CA LYS A 53 21.65 -18.74 7.74
C LYS A 53 20.51 -18.80 6.72
N PHE A 54 20.15 -17.67 6.12
CA PHE A 54 19.09 -17.55 5.13
C PHE A 54 19.69 -17.33 3.75
N SER A 55 19.16 -18.04 2.76
CA SER A 55 19.53 -17.91 1.37
C SER A 55 19.14 -16.53 0.82
N PRO A 56 19.91 -15.96 -0.12
CA PRO A 56 19.46 -14.82 -0.92
C PRO A 56 18.24 -15.15 -1.80
N ASP A 57 18.01 -16.42 -2.08
CA ASP A 57 16.82 -16.92 -2.77
C ASP A 57 15.61 -16.94 -1.82
N SER A 58 14.47 -16.40 -2.30
CA SER A 58 13.27 -16.18 -1.47
C SER A 58 12.65 -17.50 -1.00
N GLU A 59 12.60 -18.48 -1.88
CA GLU A 59 12.02 -19.79 -1.61
C GLU A 59 12.86 -20.57 -0.58
N LYS A 60 14.17 -20.72 -0.84
CA LYS A 60 15.10 -21.37 0.09
C LYS A 60 15.15 -20.70 1.45
N SER A 61 15.14 -19.36 1.47
CA SER A 61 15.08 -18.58 2.71
C SER A 61 13.82 -18.89 3.51
N THR A 62 12.68 -19.05 2.83
CA THR A 62 11.40 -19.39 3.44
C THR A 62 11.45 -20.77 4.09
N TYR A 63 12.00 -21.78 3.40
CA TYR A 63 12.18 -23.12 3.99
C TYR A 63 13.09 -23.11 5.21
N GLN A 64 14.17 -22.32 5.17
CA GLN A 64 15.08 -22.18 6.31
C GLN A 64 14.39 -21.47 7.48
N MET A 65 13.59 -20.45 7.20
CA MET A 65 12.79 -19.75 8.21
C MET A 65 11.74 -20.67 8.83
N GLU A 66 11.00 -21.42 8.02
CA GLU A 66 10.03 -22.42 8.48
C GLU A 66 10.72 -23.49 9.34
N TYR A 67 11.88 -24.00 8.92
CA TYR A 67 12.65 -24.98 9.69
C TYR A 67 13.04 -24.45 11.07
N TYR A 68 13.67 -23.27 11.16
CA TYR A 68 14.04 -22.69 12.45
C TYR A 68 12.81 -22.40 13.29
N PHE A 69 11.76 -21.89 12.66
CA PHE A 69 10.50 -21.64 13.33
C PHE A 69 9.96 -22.94 13.94
N ARG A 70 9.81 -24.02 13.17
CA ARG A 70 9.29 -25.31 13.67
C ARG A 70 10.17 -25.92 14.77
N LYS A 71 11.49 -25.83 14.61
CA LYS A 71 12.47 -26.33 15.59
C LYS A 71 12.29 -25.68 16.96
N TYR A 72 12.12 -24.36 17.02
CA TYR A 72 11.97 -23.61 18.28
C TYR A 72 10.51 -23.47 18.75
N THR A 73 9.51 -23.74 17.90
CA THR A 73 8.07 -23.59 18.23
C THR A 73 7.31 -24.90 18.44
N PHE A 74 7.62 -25.98 17.73
CA PHE A 74 6.82 -27.23 17.78
C PHE A 74 7.61 -28.42 18.33
N GLU A 75 8.91 -28.52 18.07
CA GLU A 75 9.72 -29.72 18.39
C GLU A 75 10.40 -29.68 19.76
N GLY A 76 9.99 -28.76 20.65
CA GLY A 76 10.57 -28.66 22.00
C GLY A 76 12.03 -28.21 22.03
N GLY A 77 12.55 -27.63 20.93
CA GLY A 77 13.94 -27.16 20.80
C GLY A 77 14.32 -25.94 21.65
N GLY A 78 13.63 -25.69 22.76
CA GLY A 78 14.19 -24.91 23.85
C GLY A 78 15.42 -25.66 24.38
N GLY A 79 16.46 -24.95 24.78
CA GLY A 79 17.62 -25.58 25.42
C GLY A 79 17.23 -26.38 26.66
N PRO A 80 18.18 -27.09 27.28
CA PRO A 80 17.95 -27.95 28.46
C PRO A 80 17.24 -27.27 29.66
N ASP A 81 17.09 -25.94 29.66
CA ASP A 81 16.42 -25.16 30.70
C ASP A 81 14.90 -24.95 30.48
N THR A 82 14.29 -25.43 29.39
CA THR A 82 12.82 -25.32 29.19
C THR A 82 12.03 -26.44 29.86
N MET A 83 12.27 -26.67 31.16
CA MET A 83 11.54 -27.66 31.97
C MET A 83 10.04 -27.34 32.15
N ASN A 84 9.56 -26.15 31.76
CA ASN A 84 8.17 -25.71 31.91
C ASN A 84 7.54 -25.27 30.58
N GLY A 85 7.32 -26.21 29.66
CA GLY A 85 6.57 -25.96 28.42
C GLY A 85 7.24 -25.00 27.43
N ASN A 86 6.69 -24.93 26.21
CA ASN A 86 7.18 -23.99 25.20
C ASN A 86 6.78 -22.56 25.59
N PRO A 87 7.70 -21.60 25.78
CA PRO A 87 7.38 -20.24 26.22
C PRO A 87 6.58 -19.41 25.21
N GLY A 88 6.50 -19.81 23.94
CA GLY A 88 5.75 -19.06 22.92
C GLY A 88 6.48 -17.85 22.34
N ILE A 89 7.81 -17.81 22.48
CA ILE A 89 8.68 -16.69 22.09
C ILE A 89 10.00 -17.20 21.46
N MET A 90 10.51 -16.55 20.42
CA MET A 90 11.76 -16.90 19.71
C MET A 90 12.50 -15.62 19.34
N ARG A 91 13.81 -15.59 19.52
CA ARG A 91 14.66 -14.51 18.99
C ARG A 91 15.18 -14.85 17.60
N LEU A 92 15.35 -13.81 16.78
CA LEU A 92 16.04 -13.85 15.51
C LEU A 92 16.85 -12.56 15.38
N TRP A 93 18.12 -12.64 15.02
CA TRP A 93 18.92 -11.45 14.73
C TRP A 93 18.99 -11.23 13.23
N ILE A 94 18.57 -10.08 12.74
CA ILE A 94 18.81 -9.65 11.35
C ILE A 94 19.77 -8.46 11.40
N GLY A 95 21.03 -8.71 11.03
CA GLY A 95 22.09 -7.73 11.27
C GLY A 95 22.23 -7.41 12.78
N PRO A 96 22.38 -6.13 13.17
CA PRO A 96 22.43 -5.71 14.57
C PRO A 96 21.04 -5.52 15.22
N LYS A 97 19.95 -5.89 14.54
CA LYS A 97 18.58 -5.70 15.03
C LYS A 97 18.00 -7.02 15.54
N PRO A 98 17.60 -7.10 16.83
CA PRO A 98 16.92 -8.27 17.33
C PRO A 98 15.42 -8.19 17.05
N ILE A 99 14.92 -9.29 16.51
CA ILE A 99 13.52 -9.57 16.25
C ILE A 99 13.08 -10.64 17.24
N VAL A 100 12.04 -10.37 17.99
CA VAL A 100 11.43 -11.29 18.95
C VAL A 100 10.08 -11.69 18.41
N ILE A 101 9.93 -12.96 18.03
CA ILE A 101 8.74 -13.51 17.40
C ILE A 101 7.86 -14.16 18.47
N PHE A 102 6.57 -13.85 18.44
CA PHE A 102 5.54 -14.32 19.36
C PHE A 102 4.46 -15.08 18.58
N TRP A 103 4.11 -16.28 19.03
CA TRP A 103 3.18 -17.15 18.32
C TRP A 103 2.08 -17.76 19.18
N LYS A 104 1.88 -17.23 20.38
CA LYS A 104 0.75 -17.59 21.25
C LYS A 104 -0.28 -16.46 21.30
N PRO A 105 -1.59 -16.76 21.33
CA PRO A 105 -2.64 -15.75 21.46
C PRO A 105 -2.44 -14.79 22.64
N GLU A 106 -1.98 -15.29 23.78
CA GLU A 106 -1.78 -14.51 25.00
C GLU A 106 -0.67 -13.46 24.82
N SER A 107 0.43 -13.86 24.19
CA SER A 107 1.53 -12.94 23.84
C SER A 107 1.13 -11.96 22.74
N ALA A 108 0.34 -12.40 21.76
CA ALA A 108 -0.18 -11.53 20.71
C ALA A 108 -1.12 -10.46 21.28
N LYS A 109 -1.95 -10.82 22.26
CA LYS A 109 -2.82 -9.89 23.00
C LYS A 109 -2.02 -8.79 23.67
N ALA A 110 -1.00 -9.14 24.45
CA ALA A 110 -0.15 -8.17 25.15
C ALA A 110 0.48 -7.12 24.21
N ILE A 111 0.80 -7.51 22.97
CA ILE A 111 1.45 -6.64 21.99
C ILE A 111 0.43 -5.85 21.17
N LEU A 112 -0.59 -6.51 20.63
CA LEU A 112 -1.50 -5.92 19.65
C LEU A 112 -2.63 -5.11 20.28
N GLU A 113 -3.08 -5.47 21.49
CA GLU A 113 -4.13 -4.72 22.22
C GLU A 113 -3.60 -3.42 22.82
N SER A 114 -2.28 -3.31 23.02
CA SER A 114 -1.65 -2.15 23.61
C SER A 114 -1.84 -0.88 22.76
N ASN A 115 -2.26 0.19 23.43
CA ASN A 115 -2.33 1.53 22.83
C ASN A 115 -0.98 2.27 22.81
N VAL A 116 0.04 1.73 23.49
CA VAL A 116 1.40 2.28 23.54
C VAL A 116 2.28 1.63 22.47
N LEU A 117 2.18 0.30 22.30
CA LEU A 117 2.97 -0.46 21.31
C LEU A 117 2.38 -0.35 19.89
N ILE A 118 2.28 0.88 19.40
CA ILE A 118 1.75 1.20 18.06
C ILE A 118 2.85 1.51 17.03
N THR A 119 4.07 1.74 17.49
CA THR A 119 5.20 2.12 16.63
C THR A 119 5.66 0.96 15.76
N LYS A 120 5.82 1.23 14.46
CA LYS A 120 6.32 0.28 13.48
C LYS A 120 7.84 0.14 13.57
N PRO A 121 8.39 -1.07 13.42
CA PRO A 121 9.82 -1.31 13.51
C PRO A 121 10.58 -0.87 12.26
N PHE A 122 11.91 -0.93 12.33
CA PHE A 122 12.83 -0.42 11.31
C PHE A 122 12.56 -1.00 9.92
N GLU A 123 12.09 -2.23 9.81
CA GLU A 123 11.73 -2.89 8.56
C GLU A 123 10.71 -2.07 7.75
N TYR A 124 9.78 -1.36 8.42
CA TYR A 124 8.81 -0.48 7.76
C TYR A 124 9.41 0.85 7.29
N SER A 125 10.53 1.31 7.89
CA SER A 125 11.22 2.51 7.41
C SER A 125 11.83 2.31 6.02
N LEU A 126 12.11 1.06 5.63
CA LEU A 126 12.58 0.73 4.28
C LEU A 126 11.49 0.91 3.21
N LEU A 127 10.21 0.95 3.63
CA LEU A 127 9.07 1.21 2.76
C LEU A 127 8.71 2.69 2.69
N GLN A 128 9.27 3.55 3.56
CA GLN A 128 8.96 4.99 3.57
C GLN A 128 9.43 5.69 2.30
N ASP A 129 10.50 5.19 1.65
CA ASP A 129 10.92 5.71 0.34
C ASP A 129 9.81 5.56 -0.72
N TRP A 130 8.95 4.54 -0.57
CA TRP A 130 7.79 4.30 -1.44
C TRP A 130 6.52 4.94 -0.85
N LEU A 131 6.01 4.39 0.24
CA LEU A 131 4.69 4.72 0.81
C LEU A 131 4.70 6.01 1.65
N GLY A 132 5.85 6.64 1.83
CA GLY A 132 6.05 7.75 2.76
C GLY A 132 5.62 7.41 4.18
N THR A 133 5.06 8.40 4.85
CA THR A 133 4.52 8.30 6.21
C THR A 133 3.00 8.12 6.24
N GLY A 134 2.47 7.32 5.29
CA GLY A 134 1.09 6.82 5.17
C GLY A 134 0.48 6.16 6.43
N LEU A 135 -0.78 5.74 6.37
CA LEU A 135 -1.46 5.05 7.48
C LEU A 135 -0.73 3.79 7.97
N LEU A 136 -0.04 3.08 7.07
CA LEU A 136 0.72 1.88 7.41
C LEU A 136 1.96 2.19 8.26
N THR A 137 2.77 3.17 7.82
CA THR A 137 4.13 3.43 8.31
C THR A 137 4.18 4.52 9.39
N SER A 138 3.19 5.41 9.44
CA SER A 138 3.09 6.44 10.49
C SER A 138 2.92 5.86 11.90
N THR A 139 3.30 6.65 12.90
CA THR A 139 3.15 6.32 14.32
C THR A 139 2.63 7.52 15.13
N GLY A 140 2.33 7.29 16.41
CA GLY A 140 1.93 8.32 17.37
C GLY A 140 0.68 9.09 16.95
N GLU A 141 0.69 10.38 17.24
CA GLU A 141 -0.42 11.31 16.98
C GLU A 141 -0.75 11.42 15.48
N LYS A 142 0.25 11.46 14.60
CA LYS A 142 0.05 11.50 13.14
C LYS A 142 -0.80 10.32 12.67
N TRP A 143 -0.46 9.11 13.13
CA TRP A 143 -1.24 7.92 12.81
C TRP A 143 -2.65 7.97 13.40
N GLN A 144 -2.81 8.36 14.67
CA GLN A 144 -4.12 8.43 15.32
C GLN A 144 -5.06 9.40 14.60
N ARG A 145 -4.56 10.58 14.20
CA ARG A 145 -5.30 11.57 13.42
C ARG A 145 -5.73 11.02 12.08
N ARG A 146 -4.80 10.46 11.30
CA ARG A 146 -5.10 9.86 9.98
C ARG A 146 -6.11 8.72 10.11
N ARG A 147 -5.92 7.81 11.07
CA ARG A 147 -6.84 6.69 11.31
C ARG A 147 -8.26 7.19 11.61
N LYS A 148 -8.39 8.20 12.47
CA LYS A 148 -9.69 8.80 12.82
C LYS A 148 -10.38 9.41 11.59
N LEU A 149 -9.63 10.13 10.75
CA LEU A 149 -10.16 10.79 9.56
C LEU A 149 -10.56 9.80 8.45
N LEU A 150 -9.85 8.68 8.31
CA LEU A 150 -10.07 7.71 7.24
C LEU A 150 -11.07 6.61 7.59
N THR A 151 -11.27 6.28 8.88
CA THR A 151 -12.19 5.22 9.30
C THR A 151 -13.63 5.37 8.75
N PRO A 152 -14.23 6.57 8.69
CA PRO A 152 -15.55 6.75 8.09
C PRO A 152 -15.65 6.27 6.64
N ALA A 153 -14.57 6.33 5.85
CA ALA A 153 -14.54 5.89 4.45
C ALA A 153 -14.79 4.38 4.27
N PHE A 154 -14.52 3.59 5.31
CA PHE A 154 -14.70 2.13 5.32
C PHE A 154 -15.97 1.71 6.05
N HIS A 155 -16.88 2.66 6.31
CA HIS A 155 -18.19 2.36 6.85
C HIS A 155 -19.06 1.65 5.81
N PHE A 156 -19.92 0.73 6.27
CA PHE A 156 -20.68 -0.17 5.38
C PHE A 156 -21.53 0.55 4.33
N LYS A 157 -22.09 1.73 4.67
CA LYS A 157 -22.86 2.56 3.73
C LYS A 157 -22.05 3.01 2.52
N ILE A 158 -20.76 3.31 2.71
CA ILE A 158 -19.87 3.70 1.61
C ILE A 158 -19.41 2.45 0.85
N LEU A 159 -19.15 1.36 1.56
CA LEU A 159 -18.75 0.08 0.94
C LEU A 159 -19.83 -0.46 -0.01
N ALA A 160 -21.11 -0.21 0.27
CA ALA A 160 -22.22 -0.58 -0.61
C ALA A 160 -22.06 0.00 -2.04
N ASN A 161 -21.45 1.19 -2.16
CA ASN A 161 -21.21 1.84 -3.44
C ASN A 161 -20.16 1.11 -4.29
N PHE A 162 -19.30 0.30 -3.68
CA PHE A 162 -18.25 -0.46 -4.39
C PHE A 162 -18.75 -1.81 -4.92
N ILE A 163 -19.94 -2.25 -4.55
CA ILE A 163 -20.49 -3.53 -5.02
C ILE A 163 -20.64 -3.56 -6.53
N GLN A 164 -21.02 -2.43 -7.15
CA GLN A 164 -21.12 -2.32 -8.60
C GLN A 164 -19.75 -2.47 -9.27
N VAL A 165 -18.70 -1.87 -8.68
CA VAL A 165 -17.30 -2.03 -9.12
C VAL A 165 -16.88 -3.49 -9.01
N PHE A 166 -17.13 -4.13 -7.86
CA PHE A 166 -16.78 -5.52 -7.64
C PHE A 166 -17.49 -6.45 -8.63
N ASN A 167 -18.80 -6.27 -8.88
CA ASN A 167 -19.51 -7.08 -9.87
C ASN A 167 -18.97 -6.86 -11.28
N ARG A 168 -18.80 -5.60 -11.71
CA ARG A 168 -18.26 -5.26 -13.03
C ARG A 168 -16.90 -5.89 -13.28
N GLN A 169 -15.94 -5.67 -12.38
CA GLN A 169 -14.59 -6.24 -12.52
C GLN A 169 -14.61 -7.77 -12.40
N SER A 170 -15.50 -8.35 -11.58
CA SER A 170 -15.64 -9.81 -11.48
C SER A 170 -16.22 -10.42 -12.74
N ASN A 171 -17.10 -9.71 -13.46
CA ASN A 171 -17.58 -10.16 -14.77
C ASN A 171 -16.43 -10.20 -15.78
N VAL A 172 -15.53 -9.21 -15.78
CA VAL A 172 -14.32 -9.24 -16.64
C VAL A 172 -13.39 -10.40 -16.26
N LEU A 173 -13.23 -10.70 -14.97
CA LEU A 173 -12.48 -11.88 -14.51
C LEU A 173 -13.12 -13.17 -15.02
N VAL A 174 -14.44 -13.31 -14.87
CA VAL A 174 -15.18 -14.48 -15.34
C VAL A 174 -15.09 -14.64 -16.86
N GLU A 175 -15.17 -13.56 -17.65
CA GLU A 175 -14.95 -13.59 -19.10
C GLU A 175 -13.58 -14.19 -19.43
N LYS A 176 -12.53 -13.75 -18.73
CA LYS A 176 -11.17 -14.27 -18.94
C LYS A 176 -11.00 -15.72 -18.50
N LEU A 177 -11.66 -16.13 -17.42
CA LEU A 177 -11.68 -17.53 -17.01
C LEU A 177 -12.46 -18.40 -18.01
N ASP A 178 -13.50 -17.86 -18.64
CA ASP A 178 -14.29 -18.56 -19.65
C ASP A 178 -13.47 -18.83 -20.93
N GLU A 179 -12.62 -17.87 -21.34
CA GLU A 179 -11.62 -18.04 -22.40
C GLU A 179 -10.60 -19.14 -22.02
N CYS A 180 -10.12 -19.18 -20.78
CA CYS A 180 -9.20 -20.21 -20.33
C CYS A 180 -9.86 -21.60 -20.26
N ALA A 181 -11.13 -21.68 -19.85
CA ALA A 181 -11.87 -22.94 -19.78
C ALA A 181 -12.07 -23.60 -21.15
N GLN A 182 -12.13 -22.83 -22.25
CA GLN A 182 -12.22 -23.38 -23.61
C GLN A 182 -10.97 -24.12 -24.04
N ASN A 183 -9.80 -23.71 -23.53
CA ASN A 183 -8.52 -24.27 -23.94
C ASN A 183 -8.18 -25.57 -23.20
N GLU A 184 -8.89 -25.92 -22.12
CA GLU A 184 -8.68 -27.08 -21.24
C GLU A 184 -7.27 -27.23 -20.61
N TYR A 185 -6.32 -26.37 -20.98
CA TYR A 185 -4.94 -26.38 -20.46
C TYR A 185 -4.83 -25.70 -19.10
N PRO A 186 -3.97 -26.21 -18.20
CA PRO A 186 -3.68 -25.54 -16.94
C PRO A 186 -2.99 -24.18 -17.16
N PHE A 187 -3.30 -23.20 -16.33
CA PHE A 187 -2.71 -21.86 -16.37
C PHE A 187 -2.46 -21.31 -14.97
N ASP A 188 -1.56 -20.33 -14.86
CA ASP A 188 -1.29 -19.64 -13.59
C ASP A 188 -2.37 -18.59 -13.28
N PHE A 189 -3.24 -18.92 -12.34
CA PHE A 189 -4.30 -18.04 -11.85
C PHE A 189 -3.78 -16.87 -11.00
N TYR A 190 -2.58 -16.97 -10.41
CA TYR A 190 -2.06 -15.94 -9.52
C TYR A 190 -1.81 -14.61 -10.23
N ARG A 191 -1.26 -14.66 -11.45
CA ARG A 191 -1.10 -13.47 -12.28
C ARG A 191 -2.44 -12.81 -12.58
N MET A 192 -3.46 -13.60 -12.89
CA MET A 192 -4.78 -13.10 -13.24
C MET A 192 -5.46 -12.39 -12.06
N ILE A 193 -5.47 -13.02 -10.89
CA ILE A 193 -6.13 -12.46 -9.70
C ILE A 193 -5.42 -11.19 -9.20
N LYS A 194 -4.09 -11.08 -9.38
CA LYS A 194 -3.34 -9.85 -9.08
C LYS A 194 -3.76 -8.66 -9.92
N LEU A 195 -3.90 -8.86 -11.24
CA LEU A 195 -4.33 -7.81 -12.15
C LEU A 195 -5.78 -7.40 -11.86
N TYR A 196 -6.64 -8.38 -11.59
CA TYR A 196 -8.03 -8.17 -11.19
C TYR A 196 -8.17 -7.35 -9.90
N ALA A 197 -7.45 -7.72 -8.83
CA ALA A 197 -7.51 -6.98 -7.56
C ALA A 197 -6.98 -5.55 -7.72
N LEU A 198 -5.98 -5.36 -8.59
CA LEU A 198 -5.44 -4.05 -8.92
C LEU A 198 -6.48 -3.18 -9.65
N ASP A 199 -7.22 -3.75 -10.61
CA ASP A 199 -8.31 -3.05 -11.30
C ASP A 199 -9.42 -2.64 -10.32
N ILE A 200 -9.78 -3.52 -9.38
CA ILE A 200 -10.76 -3.21 -8.35
C ILE A 200 -10.32 -2.04 -7.47
N ILE A 201 -9.12 -2.07 -6.91
CA ILE A 201 -8.69 -1.00 -6.00
C ILE A 201 -8.52 0.31 -6.75
N CYS A 202 -8.05 0.29 -8.01
CA CYS A 202 -7.93 1.49 -8.82
C CYS A 202 -9.30 2.14 -9.08
N GLU A 203 -10.30 1.33 -9.42
CA GLU A 203 -11.63 1.83 -9.72
C GLU A 203 -12.38 2.24 -8.45
N ALA A 204 -12.34 1.42 -7.39
CA ALA A 204 -13.06 1.70 -6.15
C ALA A 204 -12.40 2.81 -5.31
N ALA A 205 -11.07 2.79 -5.16
CA ALA A 205 -10.38 3.76 -4.32
C ALA A 205 -10.05 5.05 -5.07
N MET A 206 -9.57 4.97 -6.31
CA MET A 206 -9.16 6.18 -7.06
C MET A 206 -10.19 6.67 -8.07
N GLY A 207 -11.21 5.87 -8.42
CA GLY A 207 -12.17 6.23 -9.46
C GLY A 207 -11.59 6.14 -10.87
N THR A 208 -10.54 5.36 -11.10
CA THR A 208 -9.88 5.22 -12.42
C THR A 208 -9.85 3.78 -12.90
N GLN A 209 -10.06 3.57 -14.20
CA GLN A 209 -10.04 2.26 -14.82
C GLN A 209 -8.67 1.94 -15.41
N LEU A 210 -7.89 1.12 -14.70
CA LEU A 210 -6.56 0.72 -15.14
C LEU A 210 -6.61 -0.30 -16.29
N ASN A 211 -7.62 -1.18 -16.28
CA ASN A 211 -7.82 -2.29 -17.21
C ASN A 211 -6.60 -3.23 -17.31
N ALA A 212 -5.89 -3.44 -16.20
CA ALA A 212 -4.70 -4.26 -16.10
C ALA A 212 -4.94 -5.70 -16.55
N LEU A 213 -6.10 -6.28 -16.23
CA LEU A 213 -6.47 -7.62 -16.66
C LEU A 213 -6.59 -7.76 -18.19
N ARG A 214 -6.92 -6.66 -18.89
CA ARG A 214 -6.97 -6.57 -20.37
C ARG A 214 -5.65 -6.08 -20.98
N GLY A 215 -4.56 -6.02 -20.20
CA GLY A 215 -3.24 -5.58 -20.66
C GLY A 215 -2.98 -4.08 -20.54
N GLY A 216 -3.84 -3.34 -19.83
CA GLY A 216 -3.67 -1.92 -19.58
C GLY A 216 -2.47 -1.59 -18.67
N ASN A 217 -1.81 -0.46 -18.96
CA ASN A 217 -0.76 0.13 -18.12
C ASN A 217 0.38 -0.83 -17.68
N PRO A 218 1.04 -1.57 -18.61
CA PRO A 218 2.03 -2.57 -18.26
C PRO A 218 3.25 -1.99 -17.51
N LYS A 219 3.63 -0.73 -17.79
CA LYS A 219 4.73 -0.03 -17.09
C LYS A 219 4.44 0.09 -15.58
N TYR A 220 3.21 0.44 -15.22
CA TYR A 220 2.81 0.59 -13.82
C TYR A 220 2.78 -0.76 -13.09
N VAL A 221 2.15 -1.76 -13.72
CA VAL A 221 2.04 -3.12 -13.17
C VAL A 221 3.42 -3.73 -12.89
N GLU A 222 4.35 -3.63 -13.86
CA GLU A 222 5.70 -4.15 -13.68
C GLU A 222 6.47 -3.37 -12.60
N ALA A 223 6.29 -2.05 -12.53
CA ALA A 223 6.93 -1.23 -11.51
C ALA A 223 6.49 -1.62 -10.09
N VAL A 224 5.20 -1.85 -9.85
CA VAL A 224 4.67 -2.31 -8.55
C VAL A 224 5.25 -3.67 -8.17
N LYS A 225 5.29 -4.60 -9.12
CA LYS A 225 5.90 -5.92 -8.91
C LYS A 225 7.36 -5.79 -8.48
N LYS A 226 8.16 -5.02 -9.22
CA LYS A 226 9.59 -4.81 -8.93
C LYS A 226 9.82 -4.11 -7.60
N MET A 227 8.96 -3.16 -7.23
CA MET A 227 9.03 -2.49 -5.94
C MET A 227 8.83 -3.44 -4.77
N CYS A 228 7.90 -4.40 -4.87
CA CYS A 228 7.69 -5.42 -3.85
C CYS A 228 8.92 -6.33 -3.71
N GLU A 229 9.44 -6.85 -4.83
CA GLU A 229 10.62 -7.74 -4.86
C GLU A 229 11.85 -7.07 -4.23
N LEU A 230 12.16 -5.83 -4.65
CA LEU A 230 13.31 -5.07 -4.16
C LEU A 230 13.17 -4.66 -2.69
N SER A 231 11.97 -4.26 -2.26
CA SER A 231 11.69 -3.90 -0.87
C SER A 231 11.91 -5.10 0.05
N PHE A 232 11.37 -6.26 -0.33
CA PHE A 232 11.53 -7.48 0.45
C PHE A 232 12.99 -7.95 0.50
N LEU A 233 13.71 -7.91 -0.63
CA LEU A 233 15.14 -8.20 -0.69
C LEU A 233 15.94 -7.30 0.27
N ARG A 234 15.66 -5.99 0.29
CA ARG A 234 16.33 -5.03 1.17
C ARG A 234 16.04 -5.33 2.65
N MET A 235 14.80 -5.70 2.98
CA MET A 235 14.39 -6.01 4.37
C MET A 235 15.18 -7.19 4.97
N ARG A 236 15.43 -8.26 4.19
CA ARG A 236 16.14 -9.46 4.65
C ARG A 236 17.66 -9.43 4.50
N SER A 237 18.20 -8.39 3.88
CA SER A 237 19.63 -8.29 3.52
C SER A 237 20.30 -7.14 4.26
N PRO A 238 20.82 -7.33 5.49
CA PRO A 238 21.44 -6.26 6.28
C PRO A 238 22.56 -5.51 5.57
N TRP A 239 23.30 -6.18 4.68
CA TRP A 239 24.37 -5.57 3.89
C TRP A 239 23.85 -4.55 2.85
N LEU A 240 22.56 -4.58 2.51
CA LEU A 240 21.91 -3.59 1.64
C LEU A 240 21.28 -2.42 2.41
N TRP A 241 21.32 -2.41 3.74
CA TRP A 241 20.78 -1.30 4.53
C TRP A 241 21.61 -0.02 4.43
N PRO A 242 22.96 -0.06 4.44
CA PRO A 242 23.76 1.12 4.22
C PRO A 242 23.50 1.71 2.83
N ALA A 243 23.12 2.98 2.78
CA ALA A 243 22.79 3.67 1.54
C ALA A 243 23.87 3.56 0.45
N PRO A 244 25.18 3.69 0.74
CA PRO A 244 26.21 3.54 -0.30
C PRO A 244 26.16 2.17 -0.97
N VAL A 245 25.98 1.08 -0.20
CA VAL A 245 25.93 -0.28 -0.76
C VAL A 245 24.66 -0.48 -1.58
N TRP A 246 23.52 0.04 -1.11
CA TRP A 246 22.25 0.00 -1.83
C TRP A 246 22.36 0.59 -3.25
N TRP A 247 22.95 1.78 -3.36
CA TRP A 247 23.13 2.46 -4.65
C TRP A 247 24.22 1.83 -5.52
N LEU A 248 25.37 1.49 -4.95
CA LEU A 248 26.48 0.85 -5.69
C LEU A 248 26.12 -0.54 -6.23
N SER A 249 25.19 -1.25 -5.58
CA SER A 249 24.70 -2.54 -6.06
C SER A 249 23.82 -2.48 -7.31
N GLY A 250 23.48 -1.27 -7.79
CA GLY A 250 22.53 -1.02 -8.89
C GLY A 250 21.06 -1.13 -8.48
N LYS A 251 20.74 -1.84 -7.39
CA LYS A 251 19.37 -2.07 -6.90
C LYS A 251 18.68 -0.78 -6.46
N GLY A 252 19.41 0.14 -5.83
CA GLY A 252 18.86 1.45 -5.48
C GLY A 252 18.45 2.28 -6.70
N GLY A 253 19.22 2.21 -7.79
CA GLY A 253 18.86 2.83 -9.06
C GLY A 253 17.62 2.20 -9.69
N GLU A 254 17.51 0.87 -9.65
CA GLU A 254 16.32 0.15 -10.12
C GLU A 254 15.07 0.49 -9.30
N PHE A 255 15.19 0.52 -7.97
CA PHE A 255 14.11 0.93 -7.07
C PHE A 255 13.63 2.34 -7.39
N ALA A 256 14.54 3.30 -7.55
CA ALA A 256 14.18 4.69 -7.85
C ALA A 256 13.48 4.85 -9.22
N ARG A 257 13.83 4.05 -10.24
CA ARG A 257 13.15 4.07 -11.54
C ARG A 257 11.72 3.56 -11.45
N ASN A 258 11.51 2.44 -10.74
CA ASN A 258 10.18 1.87 -10.56
C ASN A 258 9.30 2.77 -9.68
N LEU A 259 9.86 3.33 -8.60
CA LEU A 259 9.17 4.30 -7.76
C LEU A 259 8.71 5.51 -8.59
N ARG A 260 9.56 6.05 -9.47
CA ARG A 260 9.17 7.15 -10.35
C ARG A 260 7.97 6.79 -11.23
N ALA A 261 7.95 5.60 -11.82
CA ALA A 261 6.82 5.17 -12.64
C ALA A 261 5.50 5.07 -11.84
N ILE A 262 5.57 4.61 -10.59
CA ILE A 262 4.42 4.55 -9.68
C ILE A 262 3.95 5.96 -9.30
N THR A 263 4.87 6.84 -8.92
CA THR A 263 4.56 8.21 -8.50
C THR A 263 4.01 9.04 -9.66
N GLU A 264 4.57 8.92 -10.88
CA GLU A 264 4.06 9.57 -12.11
C GLU A 264 2.60 9.17 -12.35
N PHE A 265 2.30 7.87 -12.27
CA PHE A 265 0.94 7.37 -12.46
C PHE A 265 0.00 7.91 -11.37
N THR A 266 0.40 7.82 -10.11
CA THR A 266 -0.43 8.22 -8.96
C THR A 266 -0.73 9.72 -8.97
N GLN A 267 0.29 10.55 -9.21
CA GLN A 267 0.12 12.00 -9.35
C GLN A 267 -0.76 12.36 -10.55
N GLY A 268 -0.62 11.64 -11.67
CA GLY A 268 -1.49 11.81 -12.84
C GLY A 268 -2.97 11.56 -12.52
N VAL A 269 -3.26 10.50 -11.78
CA VAL A 269 -4.63 10.17 -11.33
C VAL A 269 -5.17 11.22 -10.37
N ILE A 270 -4.38 11.63 -9.37
CA ILE A 270 -4.77 12.69 -8.41
C ILE A 270 -5.06 14.00 -9.14
N ALA A 271 -4.20 14.41 -10.07
CA ALA A 271 -4.37 15.62 -10.85
C ALA A 271 -5.62 15.56 -11.74
N CYS A 272 -5.88 14.43 -12.39
CA CYS A 272 -7.08 14.21 -13.18
C CYS A 272 -8.34 14.38 -12.31
N ARG A 273 -8.37 13.72 -11.15
CA ARG A 273 -9.54 13.77 -10.25
C ARG A 273 -9.79 15.16 -9.67
N LYS A 274 -8.73 15.90 -9.34
CA LYS A 274 -8.84 17.31 -8.93
C LYS A 274 -9.48 18.18 -10.02
N ARG A 275 -9.11 17.96 -11.29
CA ARG A 275 -9.70 18.69 -12.43
C ARG A 275 -11.18 18.36 -12.61
N GLU A 276 -11.55 17.08 -12.56
CA GLU A 276 -12.96 16.66 -12.66
C GLU A 276 -13.83 17.34 -11.59
N ARG A 277 -13.36 17.38 -10.34
CA ARG A 277 -14.07 18.06 -9.25
C ARG A 277 -14.17 19.57 -9.46
N ALA A 278 -13.13 20.21 -9.98
CA ALA A 278 -13.15 21.63 -10.31
C ALA A 278 -14.19 21.94 -11.40
N LEU A 279 -14.26 21.11 -12.45
CA LEU A 279 -15.25 21.22 -13.52
C LEU A 279 -16.68 21.02 -13.03
N THR A 280 -16.92 19.99 -12.20
CA THR A 280 -18.25 19.76 -11.60
C THR A 280 -18.69 20.92 -10.70
N ARG A 281 -17.76 21.58 -10.00
CA ARG A 281 -18.05 22.78 -9.21
C ARG A 281 -18.44 23.97 -10.06
N GLN A 282 -17.75 24.20 -11.16
CA GLN A 282 -18.10 25.27 -12.10
C GLN A 282 -19.48 25.04 -12.71
N GLN A 283 -19.77 23.82 -13.16
CA GLN A 283 -21.09 23.46 -13.70
C GLN A 283 -22.22 23.61 -12.68
N ASN A 284 -22.00 23.22 -11.42
CA ASN A 284 -22.99 23.41 -10.36
C ASN A 284 -23.14 24.87 -9.91
N GLY A 285 -22.06 25.66 -9.96
CA GLY A 285 -22.08 27.10 -9.69
C GLY A 285 -22.81 27.91 -10.76
N ASP A 286 -22.60 27.57 -12.03
CA ASP A 286 -23.27 28.20 -13.17
C ASP A 286 -24.75 27.77 -13.28
N GLY A 287 -25.07 26.53 -12.87
CA GLY A 287 -26.45 26.05 -12.70
C GLY A 287 -27.23 26.78 -11.60
N MET A 288 -26.56 27.13 -10.50
CA MET A 288 -27.18 27.92 -9.42
C MET A 288 -27.40 29.37 -9.86
N ASN A 289 -26.45 29.98 -10.58
CA ASN A 289 -26.57 31.34 -11.11
C ASN A 289 -27.64 31.45 -12.21
N SER A 290 -27.83 30.43 -13.04
CA SER A 290 -28.91 30.37 -14.04
C SER A 290 -30.29 30.12 -13.42
N ALA A 291 -30.37 29.34 -12.33
CA ALA A 291 -31.61 29.18 -11.55
C ALA A 291 -31.99 30.45 -10.76
N ILE A 292 -31.00 31.21 -10.27
CA ILE A 292 -31.22 32.51 -9.61
C ILE A 292 -31.70 33.57 -10.62
N HIS A 293 -31.38 33.44 -11.91
CA HIS A 293 -31.90 34.34 -12.95
C HIS A 293 -33.37 34.09 -13.36
N GLN A 294 -34.00 32.98 -12.95
CA GLN A 294 -35.40 32.69 -13.27
C GLN A 294 -36.39 32.99 -12.13
N ASN A 295 -35.94 33.23 -10.90
CA ASN A 295 -36.80 33.70 -9.80
C ASN A 295 -36.36 35.09 -9.36
N GLY A 296 -37.16 36.09 -9.73
CA GLY A 296 -36.81 37.49 -9.68
C GLY A 296 -36.49 38.08 -8.30
N SER A 297 -35.67 39.14 -8.39
CA SER A 297 -35.63 40.34 -7.55
C SER A 297 -35.35 40.22 -6.04
N THR A 298 -34.39 41.06 -5.62
CA THR A 298 -34.09 41.51 -4.26
C THR A 298 -33.45 40.49 -3.31
N ASN A 299 -32.12 40.55 -3.16
CA ASN A 299 -31.51 41.42 -2.15
C ASN A 299 -29.98 41.39 -2.28
N ASN A 300 -29.39 42.58 -2.39
CA ASN A 300 -27.96 42.77 -2.23
C ASN A 300 -27.61 42.58 -0.76
N ASN A 301 -26.74 41.62 -0.43
CA ASN A 301 -25.51 41.92 0.32
C ASN A 301 -24.61 40.70 0.53
N ALA A 302 -23.32 41.02 0.48
CA ALA A 302 -22.17 40.36 1.07
C ALA A 302 -21.28 39.48 0.17
N ASN A 303 -20.07 40.02 -0.01
CA ASN A 303 -18.76 39.40 -0.24
C ASN A 303 -18.37 39.02 -1.67
N LYS A 304 -18.07 40.06 -2.46
CA LYS A 304 -17.03 39.99 -3.49
C LYS A 304 -15.65 40.14 -2.85
N SER A 305 -14.84 39.09 -2.89
CA SER A 305 -13.38 39.23 -3.03
C SER A 305 -12.91 38.29 -4.12
N ALA A 306 -12.93 38.78 -5.35
CA ALA A 306 -12.21 38.17 -6.47
C ALA A 306 -11.53 39.32 -7.22
N ASN A 307 -10.22 39.20 -7.46
CA ASN A 307 -9.40 40.17 -8.19
C ASN A 307 -9.87 40.22 -9.66
N VAL A 308 -10.54 41.31 -10.02
CA VAL A 308 -10.98 41.64 -11.39
C VAL A 308 -10.37 43.00 -11.73
N ASP A 309 -9.82 43.15 -12.93
CA ASP A 309 -9.27 44.42 -13.40
C ASP A 309 -10.38 45.42 -13.80
N GLU A 310 -10.02 46.69 -14.07
CA GLU A 310 -10.95 47.79 -14.38
C GLU A 310 -11.82 47.54 -15.65
N SER A 311 -11.52 46.51 -16.44
CA SER A 311 -12.28 46.10 -17.62
C SER A 311 -13.31 44.99 -17.36
N GLY A 312 -13.42 44.52 -16.12
CA GLY A 312 -14.35 43.45 -15.74
C GLY A 312 -13.88 42.04 -16.12
N LYS A 313 -12.61 41.86 -16.50
CA LYS A 313 -12.01 40.55 -16.80
C LYS A 313 -11.22 40.02 -15.59
N PRO A 314 -11.20 38.70 -15.35
CA PRO A 314 -10.40 38.12 -14.28
C PRO A 314 -8.92 38.47 -14.52
N ALA A 315 -8.22 38.94 -13.47
CA ALA A 315 -6.82 39.34 -13.59
C ALA A 315 -5.99 38.19 -14.20
N ALA A 316 -5.34 38.46 -15.35
CA ALA A 316 -4.51 37.46 -16.02
C ALA A 316 -3.36 37.03 -15.10
N CYS A 317 -3.19 35.72 -14.88
CA CYS A 317 -2.04 35.23 -14.10
C CYS A 317 -0.73 35.51 -14.86
N PHE A 318 0.39 35.58 -14.15
CA PHE A 318 1.72 35.84 -14.73
C PHE A 318 2.03 34.97 -15.96
N LEU A 319 1.71 33.67 -15.88
CA LEU A 319 1.89 32.74 -17.00
C LEU A 319 0.96 33.02 -18.19
N ASP A 320 -0.25 33.55 -17.94
CA ASP A 320 -1.18 33.93 -19.00
C ASP A 320 -0.69 35.17 -19.78
N ILE A 321 0.06 36.06 -19.13
CA ILE A 321 0.70 37.22 -19.76
C ILE A 321 1.85 36.74 -20.65
N LEU A 322 2.73 35.88 -20.14
CA LEU A 322 3.87 35.33 -20.90
C LEU A 322 3.41 34.53 -22.13
N LEU A 323 2.38 33.68 -21.97
CA LEU A 323 1.78 32.94 -23.09
C LEU A 323 1.06 33.85 -24.09
N GLY A 324 0.55 35.01 -23.67
CA GLY A 324 -0.03 36.03 -24.57
C GLY A 324 1.04 36.77 -25.38
N LEU A 325 2.20 37.05 -24.78
CA LEU A 325 3.36 37.65 -25.46
C LEU A 325 4.01 36.67 -26.47
N GLN A 326 3.93 35.37 -26.21
CA GLN A 326 4.32 34.32 -27.15
C GLN A 326 3.56 34.41 -28.47
N GLU A 327 2.25 34.64 -28.41
CA GLU A 327 1.36 34.71 -29.57
C GLU A 327 1.59 35.96 -30.43
N GLN A 328 2.25 36.97 -29.86
CA GLN A 328 2.72 38.17 -30.55
C GLN A 328 4.16 38.01 -31.10
N ASN A 329 4.70 36.77 -31.11
CA ASN A 329 6.08 36.42 -31.53
C ASN A 329 7.21 37.09 -30.72
N ASN A 330 6.92 37.56 -29.50
CA ASN A 330 7.91 38.25 -28.66
C ASN A 330 8.68 37.34 -27.68
N PHE A 331 8.29 36.08 -27.51
CA PHE A 331 8.91 35.10 -26.60
C PHE A 331 8.93 33.69 -27.22
N SER A 332 10.02 32.93 -27.06
CA SER A 332 10.06 31.50 -27.40
C SER A 332 9.64 30.60 -26.23
N ASP A 333 9.42 29.31 -26.48
CA ASP A 333 9.11 28.32 -25.43
C ASP A 333 10.23 28.20 -24.38
N GLU A 334 11.47 28.42 -24.81
CA GLU A 334 12.65 28.44 -23.95
C GLU A 334 12.61 29.67 -23.03
N ASP A 335 12.29 30.85 -23.58
CA ASP A 335 12.26 32.11 -22.83
C ASP A 335 11.16 32.13 -21.76
N ILE A 336 9.97 31.58 -22.07
CA ILE A 336 8.87 31.46 -21.09
C ILE A 336 9.25 30.48 -19.99
N ARG A 337 9.93 29.39 -20.34
CA ARG A 337 10.42 28.42 -19.35
C ARG A 337 11.45 29.09 -18.43
N GLU A 338 12.40 29.83 -18.98
CA GLU A 338 13.44 30.52 -18.21
C GLU A 338 12.85 31.59 -17.28
N GLU A 339 11.88 32.39 -17.72
CA GLU A 339 11.21 33.39 -16.88
C GLU A 339 10.40 32.75 -15.74
N VAL A 340 9.65 31.68 -16.02
CA VAL A 340 8.87 30.96 -15.01
C VAL A 340 9.77 30.22 -14.03
N GLU A 341 10.85 29.59 -14.51
CA GLU A 341 11.84 28.94 -13.65
C GLU A 341 12.55 29.98 -12.78
N THR A 342 12.96 31.12 -13.34
CA THR A 342 13.62 32.20 -12.59
C THR A 342 12.73 32.73 -11.47
N PHE A 343 11.45 32.98 -11.75
CA PHE A 343 10.47 33.40 -10.75
C PHE A 343 10.26 32.36 -9.65
N MET A 344 10.26 31.06 -9.98
CA MET A 344 10.17 29.97 -9.00
C MET A 344 11.49 29.70 -8.25
N PHE A 345 12.62 30.22 -8.73
CA PHE A 345 13.95 30.04 -8.12
C PHE A 345 14.34 31.12 -7.11
N GLU A 346 13.62 32.25 -7.04
CA GLU A 346 13.82 33.26 -6.01
C GLU A 346 13.49 32.70 -4.61
N GLY A 347 14.50 32.12 -3.95
CA GLY A 347 14.41 31.67 -2.54
C GLY A 347 14.97 30.29 -2.22
N HIS A 348 15.54 29.54 -3.17
CA HIS A 348 15.99 28.17 -2.88
C HIS A 348 17.31 28.10 -2.07
N ASP A 349 17.26 27.47 -0.89
CA ASP A 349 18.36 27.41 0.10
C ASP A 349 19.67 26.83 -0.43
N THR A 350 19.62 25.94 -1.43
CA THR A 350 20.79 25.29 -2.04
C THR A 350 21.64 26.27 -2.85
N VAL A 351 21.02 27.21 -3.58
CA VAL A 351 21.73 28.24 -4.37
C VAL A 351 22.29 29.30 -3.43
N ALA A 352 21.49 29.75 -2.46
CA ALA A 352 21.93 30.66 -1.42
C ALA A 352 23.07 30.08 -0.56
N SER A 353 23.06 28.76 -0.29
CA SER A 353 24.15 28.07 0.39
C SER A 353 25.43 28.00 -0.45
N ARG A 354 25.34 27.87 -1.78
CA ARG A 354 26.50 27.89 -2.67
C ARG A 354 27.09 29.30 -2.75
N MET A 355 26.26 30.33 -2.84
CA MET A 355 26.69 31.74 -2.83
C MET A 355 27.34 32.15 -1.51
N ARG A 356 26.82 31.69 -0.37
CA ARG A 356 27.35 31.98 0.98
C ARG A 356 28.60 31.18 1.37
N SER A 357 29.02 30.20 0.57
CA SER A 357 30.13 29.29 0.90
C SER A 357 31.09 29.14 -0.29
N PRO A 358 32.14 29.97 -0.37
CA PRO A 358 33.10 29.95 -1.49
C PRO A 358 33.78 28.58 -1.73
N TRP A 359 33.89 27.75 -0.70
CA TRP A 359 34.45 26.40 -0.81
C TRP A 359 33.55 25.40 -1.58
N LEU A 360 32.27 25.71 -1.78
CA LEU A 360 31.33 24.94 -2.62
C LEU A 360 31.33 25.40 -4.10
N TRP A 361 32.15 26.38 -4.48
CA TRP A 361 32.22 26.87 -5.86
C TRP A 361 32.92 25.89 -6.81
N PRO A 362 34.04 25.23 -6.43
CA PRO A 362 34.67 24.22 -7.26
C PRO A 362 33.71 23.05 -7.52
N ALA A 363 33.50 22.71 -8.80
CA ALA A 363 32.55 21.68 -9.21
C ALA A 363 32.77 20.31 -8.54
N PRO A 364 33.99 19.80 -8.36
CA PRO A 364 34.20 18.51 -7.68
C PRO A 364 33.68 18.51 -6.24
N VAL A 365 33.89 19.61 -5.50
CA VAL A 365 33.47 19.76 -4.10
C VAL A 365 31.96 19.91 -3.99
N TRP A 366 31.35 20.63 -4.94
CA TRP A 366 29.89 20.78 -5.05
C TRP A 366 29.18 19.43 -5.18
N TRP A 367 29.68 18.55 -6.06
CA TRP A 367 29.09 17.23 -6.29
C TRP A 367 29.36 16.25 -5.15
N LEU A 368 30.58 16.22 -4.59
CA LEU A 368 30.95 15.34 -3.49
C LEU A 368 30.26 15.69 -2.16
N SER A 369 29.87 16.95 -1.97
CA SER A 369 29.15 17.40 -0.77
C SER A 369 27.70 16.90 -0.67
N GLY A 370 27.17 16.26 -1.72
CA GLY A 370 25.77 15.85 -1.82
C GLY A 370 24.81 16.99 -2.20
N LYS A 371 25.16 18.25 -1.90
CA LYS A 371 24.35 19.44 -2.23
C LYS A 371 24.18 19.64 -3.74
N GLY A 372 25.18 19.30 -4.56
CA GLY A 372 25.04 19.36 -6.01
C GLY A 372 24.05 18.34 -6.59
N GLY A 373 24.00 17.14 -6.01
CA GLY A 373 23.02 16.12 -6.36
C GLY A 373 21.60 16.47 -5.91
N GLU A 374 21.46 17.14 -4.76
CA GLU A 374 20.18 17.69 -4.29
C GLU A 374 19.70 18.83 -5.20
N PHE A 375 20.57 19.78 -5.54
CA PHE A 375 20.26 20.86 -6.47
C PHE A 375 19.81 20.34 -7.84
N ALA A 376 20.53 19.36 -8.42
CA ALA A 376 20.17 18.78 -9.71
C ALA A 376 18.88 17.93 -9.68
N ARG A 377 18.45 17.45 -8.50
CA ARG A 377 17.15 16.80 -8.33
C ARG A 377 16.02 17.82 -8.24
N ASN A 378 16.21 18.88 -7.46
CA ASN A 378 15.25 19.95 -7.30
C ASN A 378 15.05 20.71 -8.62
N LEU A 379 16.13 21.01 -9.35
CA LEU A 379 16.06 21.66 -10.66
C LEU A 379 15.26 20.81 -11.67
N ARG A 380 15.49 19.49 -11.72
CA ARG A 380 14.72 18.60 -12.60
C ARG A 380 13.25 18.53 -12.22
N ALA A 381 12.92 18.43 -10.93
CA ALA A 381 11.54 18.42 -10.47
C ALA A 381 10.81 19.72 -10.82
N ILE A 382 11.48 20.87 -10.68
CA ILE A 382 10.96 22.18 -11.04
C ILE A 382 10.77 22.28 -12.56
N THR A 383 11.77 21.90 -13.37
CA THR A 383 11.67 21.94 -14.84
C THR A 383 10.55 21.03 -15.36
N GLU A 384 10.41 19.82 -14.81
CA GLU A 384 9.33 18.88 -15.18
C GLU A 384 7.95 19.44 -14.78
N PHE A 385 7.83 20.03 -13.58
CA PHE A 385 6.61 20.69 -13.14
C PHE A 385 6.25 21.88 -14.04
N THR A 386 7.20 22.77 -14.32
CA THR A 386 7.03 23.96 -15.16
C THR A 386 6.60 23.56 -16.58
N GLN A 387 7.27 22.58 -17.19
CA GLN A 387 6.89 22.06 -18.50
C GLN A 387 5.49 21.44 -18.48
N GLY A 388 5.12 20.72 -17.42
CA GLY A 388 3.79 20.16 -17.23
C GLY A 388 2.70 21.23 -17.13
N VAL A 389 2.95 22.32 -16.39
CA VAL A 389 2.02 23.45 -16.24
C VAL A 389 1.88 24.21 -17.56
N ILE A 390 2.98 24.53 -18.23
CA ILE A 390 2.97 25.20 -19.54
C ILE A 390 2.21 24.38 -20.58
N ALA A 391 2.51 23.09 -20.70
CA ALA A 391 1.83 22.20 -21.64
C ALA A 391 0.33 22.05 -21.33
N CYS A 392 -0.04 21.99 -20.05
CA CYS A 392 -1.43 21.95 -19.63
C CYS A 392 -2.17 23.24 -20.02
N ARG A 393 -1.58 24.41 -19.77
CA ARG A 393 -2.21 25.70 -20.05
C ARG A 393 -2.33 26.00 -21.54
N LYS A 394 -1.34 25.57 -22.34
CA LYS A 394 -1.41 25.64 -23.82
C LYS A 394 -2.55 24.77 -24.38
N ARG A 395 -2.75 23.56 -23.86
CA ARG A 395 -3.88 22.69 -24.25
C ARG A 395 -5.23 23.31 -23.90
N GLU A 396 -5.32 23.92 -22.72
CA GLU A 396 -6.53 24.61 -22.28
C GLU A 396 -6.90 25.77 -23.22
N ARG A 397 -5.93 26.63 -23.59
CA ARG A 397 -6.16 27.69 -24.58
C ARG A 397 -6.52 27.16 -25.97
N ALA A 398 -5.93 26.04 -26.41
CA ALA A 398 -6.26 25.41 -27.68
C ALA A 398 -7.71 24.87 -27.69
N LEU A 399 -8.16 24.27 -26.58
CA LEU A 399 -9.52 23.78 -26.42
C LEU A 399 -10.54 24.93 -26.34
N THR A 400 -10.23 26.01 -25.63
CA THR A 400 -11.09 27.22 -25.58
C THR A 400 -11.18 27.91 -26.94
N ARG A 401 -10.13 27.85 -27.77
CA ARG A 401 -10.17 28.34 -29.16
C ARG A 401 -11.08 27.49 -30.06
N GLN A 402 -11.00 26.17 -29.95
CA GLN A 402 -11.89 25.26 -30.68
C GLN A 402 -13.36 25.38 -30.25
N GLN A 403 -13.64 25.73 -29.00
CA GLN A 403 -15.00 25.95 -28.51
C GLN A 403 -15.59 27.31 -28.93
N ASN A 404 -14.75 28.33 -29.14
CA ASN A 404 -15.18 29.68 -29.51
C ASN A 404 -15.09 29.98 -31.02
N GLY A 405 -14.47 29.11 -31.82
CA GLY A 405 -14.37 29.25 -33.27
C GLY A 405 -14.56 27.90 -33.95
N ASP A 406 -15.80 27.57 -34.31
CA ASP A 406 -16.18 27.07 -35.63
C ASP A 406 -17.67 26.68 -35.66
N GLY A 407 -18.43 27.43 -36.44
CA GLY A 407 -19.72 27.00 -36.98
C GLY A 407 -19.51 26.37 -38.36
N MET A 408 -20.16 25.23 -38.58
CA MET A 408 -20.51 24.57 -39.85
C MET A 408 -19.40 24.18 -40.87
N ASP A 409 -19.55 22.93 -41.33
CA ASP A 409 -19.08 22.29 -42.57
C ASP A 409 -17.70 21.60 -42.64
N GLY A 410 -17.75 20.26 -42.64
CA GLY A 410 -17.28 19.42 -43.75
C GLY A 410 -15.78 19.11 -43.88
N ALA A 411 -15.36 17.91 -43.42
CA ALA A 411 -14.67 16.89 -44.22
C ALA A 411 -14.08 15.77 -43.34
N ILE A 412 -14.12 14.58 -43.89
CA ILE A 412 -13.90 13.26 -43.27
C ILE A 412 -12.45 12.78 -43.49
N HIS A 413 -11.95 11.99 -42.53
CA HIS A 413 -10.86 10.99 -42.57
C HIS A 413 -9.37 11.44 -42.50
N GLN A 414 -8.73 11.22 -41.33
CA GLN A 414 -7.91 10.03 -40.98
C GLN A 414 -6.98 10.36 -39.79
N ASN A 415 -7.25 9.80 -38.61
CA ASN A 415 -6.28 9.08 -37.75
C ASN A 415 -6.85 8.81 -36.35
N GLY A 416 -6.86 7.53 -35.98
CA GLY A 416 -6.75 7.04 -34.60
C GLY A 416 -7.74 7.59 -33.57
N SER A 417 -9.03 7.32 -33.74
CA SER A 417 -10.01 7.49 -32.66
C SER A 417 -9.68 6.51 -31.52
N ILE A 418 -9.17 7.06 -30.41
CA ILE A 418 -9.40 6.50 -29.09
C ILE A 418 -10.92 6.60 -28.87
N ASN A 419 -11.56 5.44 -28.83
CA ASN A 419 -12.99 5.30 -28.73
C ASN A 419 -13.46 5.79 -27.35
N ASN A 420 -13.75 7.09 -27.21
CA ASN A 420 -14.23 7.74 -25.99
C ASN A 420 -15.73 7.51 -25.71
N ASN A 421 -16.32 6.46 -26.29
CA ASN A 421 -17.70 6.05 -26.03
C ASN A 421 -17.80 4.65 -25.43
N ALA A 422 -16.98 4.36 -24.42
CA ALA A 422 -17.25 3.29 -23.46
C ALA A 422 -18.10 3.88 -22.32
N ASN A 423 -19.39 3.60 -22.33
CA ASN A 423 -20.37 3.76 -21.25
C ASN A 423 -19.88 4.48 -19.97
N LYS A 424 -20.26 5.76 -19.86
CA LYS A 424 -20.37 6.44 -18.56
C LYS A 424 -21.49 5.77 -17.75
N SER A 425 -21.20 4.65 -17.09
CA SER A 425 -21.93 4.26 -15.89
C SER A 425 -21.26 4.97 -14.70
N ALA A 426 -21.60 6.23 -14.47
CA ALA A 426 -21.26 6.84 -13.18
C ALA A 426 -21.91 5.96 -12.11
N ASN A 427 -21.14 5.49 -11.12
CA ASN A 427 -21.74 4.91 -9.91
C ASN A 427 -22.59 6.04 -9.33
N VAL A 428 -23.91 5.94 -9.34
CA VAL A 428 -24.78 6.98 -8.82
C VAL A 428 -25.28 6.52 -7.45
N ASP A 429 -25.10 7.34 -6.41
CA ASP A 429 -25.68 7.09 -5.10
C ASP A 429 -27.22 7.20 -5.16
N GLU A 430 -27.92 6.80 -4.09
CA GLU A 430 -29.39 6.87 -4.00
C GLU A 430 -29.96 8.28 -4.25
N SER A 431 -29.12 9.32 -4.24
CA SER A 431 -29.48 10.72 -4.46
C SER A 431 -29.22 11.25 -5.88
N GLY A 432 -28.76 10.40 -6.81
CA GLY A 432 -28.49 10.84 -8.18
C GLY A 432 -27.09 11.41 -8.40
N LYS A 433 -26.17 11.34 -7.42
CA LYS A 433 -24.81 11.89 -7.51
C LYS A 433 -23.75 10.80 -7.72
N PRO A 434 -22.63 11.08 -8.39
CA PRO A 434 -21.53 10.15 -8.48
C PRO A 434 -21.07 9.70 -7.08
N ALA A 435 -21.12 8.40 -6.80
CA ALA A 435 -20.69 7.82 -5.55
C ALA A 435 -19.21 8.17 -5.32
N ALA A 436 -18.95 8.83 -4.18
CA ALA A 436 -17.62 9.28 -3.82
C ALA A 436 -16.66 8.08 -3.70
N CYS A 437 -15.55 8.11 -4.45
CA CYS A 437 -14.46 7.16 -4.27
C CYS A 437 -13.61 7.55 -3.05
N PHE A 438 -12.71 6.68 -2.61
CA PHE A 438 -11.84 6.97 -1.47
C PHE A 438 -10.99 8.24 -1.68
N LEU A 439 -10.50 8.46 -2.89
CA LEU A 439 -9.76 9.67 -3.25
C LEU A 439 -10.62 10.94 -3.11
N ASP A 440 -11.93 10.88 -3.34
CA ASP A 440 -12.81 12.04 -3.13
C ASP A 440 -12.89 12.43 -1.65
N ILE A 441 -12.82 11.45 -0.76
CA ILE A 441 -12.79 11.69 0.69
C ILE A 441 -11.47 12.37 1.05
N LEU A 442 -10.33 11.88 0.53
CA LEU A 442 -9.02 12.50 0.77
C LEU A 442 -8.96 13.95 0.28
N LEU A 443 -9.45 14.22 -0.93
CA LEU A 443 -9.51 15.56 -1.50
C LEU A 443 -10.48 16.48 -0.71
N GLY A 444 -11.58 15.95 -0.17
CA GLY A 444 -12.46 16.71 0.72
C GLY A 444 -11.79 17.06 2.05
N LEU A 445 -10.97 16.15 2.60
CA LEU A 445 -10.19 16.41 3.81
C LEU A 445 -9.06 17.42 3.57
N GLN A 446 -8.45 17.41 2.38
CA GLN A 446 -7.48 18.42 1.96
C GLN A 446 -8.10 19.83 2.00
N GLU A 447 -9.32 19.99 1.49
CA GLU A 447 -10.01 21.29 1.48
C GLU A 447 -10.29 21.83 2.90
N GLN A 448 -10.34 20.94 3.88
CA GLN A 448 -10.44 21.27 5.31
C GLN A 448 -9.07 21.50 5.96
N ASN A 449 -8.00 21.63 5.18
CA ASN A 449 -6.60 21.73 5.63
C ASN A 449 -6.15 20.55 6.52
N ASN A 450 -6.75 19.36 6.35
CA ASN A 450 -6.35 18.17 7.09
C ASN A 450 -5.21 17.37 6.44
N PHE A 451 -5.02 17.50 5.12
CA PHE A 451 -4.02 16.78 4.34
C PHE A 451 -3.33 17.72 3.35
N SER A 452 -2.01 17.60 3.23
CA SER A 452 -1.24 18.19 2.13
C SER A 452 -1.30 17.31 0.87
N ASP A 453 -0.82 17.83 -0.26
CA ASP A 453 -0.68 17.05 -1.49
C ASP A 453 0.21 15.82 -1.30
N GLU A 454 1.28 15.97 -0.53
CA GLU A 454 2.17 14.86 -0.20
C GLU A 454 1.46 13.84 0.70
N ASP A 455 0.71 14.28 1.71
CA ASP A 455 -0.05 13.35 2.55
C ASP A 455 -1.10 12.57 1.73
N ILE A 456 -1.75 13.18 0.73
CA ILE A 456 -2.68 12.49 -0.18
C ILE A 456 -1.94 11.45 -1.01
N ARG A 457 -0.79 11.80 -1.60
CA ARG A 457 0.04 10.87 -2.37
C ARG A 457 0.42 9.66 -1.51
N GLU A 458 0.93 9.89 -0.30
CA GLU A 458 1.31 8.84 0.64
C GLU A 458 0.15 7.90 0.97
N GLU A 459 -1.05 8.44 1.23
CA GLU A 459 -2.22 7.61 1.51
C GLU A 459 -2.66 6.85 0.26
N VAL A 460 -2.76 7.48 -0.90
CA VAL A 460 -3.16 6.79 -2.15
C VAL A 460 -2.22 5.63 -2.45
N GLU A 461 -0.90 5.83 -2.41
CA GLU A 461 0.07 4.76 -2.64
C GLU A 461 -0.04 3.64 -1.58
N THR A 462 -0.27 4.01 -0.30
CA THR A 462 -0.51 3.05 0.78
C THR A 462 -1.74 2.18 0.50
N PHE A 463 -2.89 2.78 0.20
CA PHE A 463 -4.14 2.06 -0.04
C PHE A 463 -4.10 1.24 -1.34
N MET A 464 -3.44 1.75 -2.38
CA MET A 464 -3.22 0.98 -3.60
C MET A 464 -2.43 -0.29 -3.29
N PHE A 465 -1.29 -0.20 -2.60
CA PHE A 465 -0.48 -1.36 -2.25
C PHE A 465 -1.24 -2.33 -1.33
N GLU A 466 -1.77 -1.86 -0.21
CA GLU A 466 -2.42 -2.72 0.79
C GLU A 466 -3.71 -3.36 0.28
N GLY A 467 -4.44 -2.67 -0.61
CA GLY A 467 -5.77 -3.06 -1.07
C GLY A 467 -5.78 -4.18 -2.11
N HIS A 468 -4.76 -4.32 -2.96
CA HIS A 468 -4.75 -5.35 -4.02
C HIS A 468 -3.90 -6.58 -3.67
N ASP A 469 -2.67 -6.40 -3.20
CA ASP A 469 -1.70 -7.50 -3.08
C ASP A 469 -2.15 -8.50 -1.99
N THR A 470 -2.82 -8.01 -0.94
CA THR A 470 -3.39 -8.86 0.13
C THR A 470 -4.62 -9.62 -0.33
N VAL A 471 -5.54 -8.99 -1.07
CA VAL A 471 -6.76 -9.65 -1.55
C VAL A 471 -6.43 -10.68 -2.62
N ALA A 472 -5.55 -10.36 -3.56
CA ALA A 472 -5.06 -11.29 -4.58
C ALA A 472 -4.46 -12.56 -3.97
N SER A 473 -3.66 -12.42 -2.90
CA SER A 473 -3.14 -13.53 -2.11
C SER A 473 -4.28 -14.38 -1.53
N SER A 474 -5.22 -13.76 -0.80
CA SER A 474 -6.31 -14.47 -0.13
C SER A 474 -7.25 -15.21 -1.09
N VAL A 475 -7.71 -14.56 -2.17
CA VAL A 475 -8.62 -15.16 -3.16
C VAL A 475 -7.89 -16.25 -3.95
N GLY A 476 -6.64 -15.99 -4.35
CA GLY A 476 -5.82 -16.95 -5.07
C GLY A 476 -5.59 -18.24 -4.27
N PHE A 477 -5.16 -18.13 -3.01
CA PHE A 477 -5.02 -19.30 -2.14
C PHE A 477 -6.36 -19.99 -1.86
N THR A 478 -7.47 -19.25 -1.79
CA THR A 478 -8.80 -19.84 -1.56
C THR A 478 -9.20 -20.70 -2.75
N VAL A 479 -9.12 -20.14 -3.96
CA VAL A 479 -9.39 -20.85 -5.22
C VAL A 479 -8.50 -22.08 -5.35
N PHE A 480 -7.20 -21.93 -5.11
CA PHE A 480 -6.23 -23.01 -5.20
C PHE A 480 -6.47 -24.11 -4.15
N SER A 481 -6.83 -23.76 -2.91
CA SER A 481 -7.17 -24.73 -1.85
C SER A 481 -8.45 -25.50 -2.20
N LEU A 482 -9.47 -24.81 -2.70
CA LEU A 482 -10.74 -25.43 -3.10
C LEU A 482 -10.59 -26.33 -4.34
N GLY A 483 -9.65 -26.02 -5.23
CA GLY A 483 -9.33 -26.86 -6.39
C GLY A 483 -8.77 -28.24 -6.03
N HIS A 484 -8.23 -28.42 -4.82
CA HIS A 484 -7.79 -29.71 -4.30
C HIS A 484 -8.90 -30.51 -3.60
N ARG A 485 -10.06 -29.90 -3.34
CA ARG A 485 -11.06 -30.43 -2.40
C ARG A 485 -12.44 -30.48 -3.05
N PRO A 486 -12.70 -31.49 -3.90
CA PRO A 486 -13.97 -31.61 -4.61
C PRO A 486 -15.21 -31.61 -3.70
N ALA A 487 -15.14 -32.25 -2.53
CA ALA A 487 -16.26 -32.29 -1.58
C ALA A 487 -16.58 -30.91 -0.98
N VAL A 488 -15.54 -30.15 -0.57
CA VAL A 488 -15.70 -28.78 -0.08
C VAL A 488 -16.25 -27.88 -1.18
N GLN A 489 -15.68 -28.00 -2.39
CA GLN A 489 -16.12 -27.23 -3.56
C GLN A 489 -17.57 -27.53 -3.95
N ALA A 490 -18.00 -28.79 -3.92
CA ALA A 490 -19.39 -29.18 -4.20
C ALA A 490 -20.39 -28.57 -3.22
N ARG A 491 -20.03 -28.45 -1.94
CA ARG A 491 -20.88 -27.79 -0.94
C ARG A 491 -20.93 -26.27 -1.14
N LEU A 492 -19.84 -25.66 -1.62
CA LEU A 492 -19.83 -24.25 -2.02
C LEU A 492 -20.69 -24.02 -3.27
N HIS A 493 -20.62 -24.93 -4.24
CA HIS A 493 -21.51 -24.94 -5.41
C HIS A 493 -22.98 -25.02 -5.01
N ALA A 494 -23.34 -25.92 -4.08
CA ALA A 494 -24.69 -26.02 -3.56
C ALA A 494 -25.18 -24.74 -2.86
N GLU A 495 -24.30 -24.03 -2.12
CA GLU A 495 -24.62 -22.70 -1.58
C GLU A 495 -24.89 -21.69 -2.70
N MET A 496 -24.06 -21.68 -3.75
CA MET A 496 -24.25 -20.78 -4.89
C MET A 496 -25.54 -21.08 -5.66
N ASP A 497 -25.86 -22.35 -5.89
CA ASP A 497 -27.10 -22.78 -6.55
C ASP A 497 -28.33 -22.40 -5.72
N HIS A 498 -28.27 -22.57 -4.40
CA HIS A 498 -29.37 -22.16 -3.52
C HIS A 498 -29.61 -20.64 -3.52
N LEU A 499 -28.55 -19.83 -3.58
CA LEU A 499 -28.67 -18.37 -3.52
C LEU A 499 -28.94 -17.70 -4.88
N PHE A 500 -28.50 -18.33 -5.98
CA PHE A 500 -28.46 -17.70 -7.30
C PHE A 500 -28.96 -18.59 -8.45
N GLY A 501 -29.39 -19.82 -8.19
CA GLY A 501 -29.76 -20.78 -9.24
C GLY A 501 -30.93 -20.33 -10.12
N GLU A 502 -31.89 -19.56 -9.57
CA GLU A 502 -33.00 -19.00 -10.35
C GLU A 502 -32.56 -17.89 -11.32
N CYS A 503 -31.50 -17.15 -10.97
CA CYS A 503 -30.96 -16.05 -11.76
C CYS A 503 -29.42 -16.10 -11.82
N PRO A 504 -28.81 -17.03 -12.59
CA PRO A 504 -27.36 -17.26 -12.62
C PRO A 504 -26.53 -16.06 -13.11
N GLU A 505 -27.17 -15.12 -13.81
CA GLU A 505 -26.53 -13.93 -14.37
C GLU A 505 -26.70 -12.68 -13.51
N ARG A 506 -27.55 -12.71 -12.46
CA ARG A 506 -27.76 -11.52 -11.63
C ARG A 506 -26.49 -11.11 -10.89
N ASP A 507 -26.33 -9.80 -10.74
CA ASP A 507 -25.31 -9.24 -9.87
C ASP A 507 -25.58 -9.51 -8.39
N ILE A 508 -24.50 -9.62 -7.64
CA ILE A 508 -24.52 -9.84 -6.20
C ILE A 508 -24.81 -8.51 -5.52
N THR A 509 -25.80 -8.50 -4.63
CA THR A 509 -26.20 -7.31 -3.87
C THR A 509 -25.59 -7.32 -2.47
N TYR A 510 -25.68 -6.20 -1.76
CA TYR A 510 -25.19 -6.12 -0.37
C TYR A 510 -25.91 -7.11 0.56
N ASP A 511 -27.21 -7.33 0.34
CA ASP A 511 -28.05 -8.20 1.15
C ASP A 511 -27.75 -9.69 0.95
N ASP A 512 -27.07 -10.04 -0.14
CA ASP A 512 -26.62 -11.42 -0.40
C ASP A 512 -25.39 -11.78 0.45
N LEU A 513 -24.53 -10.82 0.80
CA LEU A 513 -23.23 -11.07 1.44
C LEU A 513 -23.33 -11.79 2.79
N PRO A 514 -24.29 -11.47 3.69
CA PRO A 514 -24.46 -12.20 4.95
C PRO A 514 -24.99 -13.63 4.76
N ARG A 515 -25.58 -13.94 3.60
CA ARG A 515 -26.14 -15.27 3.28
C ARG A 515 -25.08 -16.26 2.78
N MET A 516 -23.95 -15.76 2.27
CA MET A 516 -22.79 -16.54 1.81
C MET A 516 -21.95 -17.07 3.00
N ARG A 517 -22.55 -17.87 3.86
CA ARG A 517 -21.96 -18.33 5.13
C ARG A 517 -20.84 -19.35 4.90
N TYR A 518 -21.06 -20.34 4.04
CA TYR A 518 -20.08 -21.37 3.75
C TYR A 518 -18.92 -20.86 2.91
N THR A 519 -19.19 -19.96 1.95
CA THR A 519 -18.14 -19.21 1.26
C THR A 519 -17.25 -18.44 2.25
N GLU A 520 -17.84 -17.79 3.26
CA GLU A 520 -17.06 -17.14 4.32
C GLU A 520 -16.23 -18.13 5.14
N GLN A 521 -16.78 -19.30 5.48
CA GLN A 521 -16.03 -20.35 6.18
C GLN A 521 -14.79 -20.81 5.39
N CYS A 522 -14.94 -21.02 4.07
CA CYS A 522 -13.83 -21.39 3.19
C CYS A 522 -12.75 -20.31 3.16
N VAL A 523 -13.13 -19.05 3.01
CA VAL A 523 -12.19 -17.91 3.02
C VAL A 523 -11.45 -17.83 4.36
N ARG A 524 -12.17 -18.00 5.47
CA ARG A 524 -11.58 -17.94 6.82
C ARG A 524 -10.63 -19.11 7.08
N GLU A 525 -10.98 -20.31 6.61
CA GLU A 525 -10.09 -21.47 6.71
C GLU A 525 -8.84 -21.33 5.86
N THR A 526 -8.96 -20.79 4.65
CA THR A 526 -7.80 -20.42 3.85
C THR A 526 -6.93 -19.40 4.58
N MET A 527 -7.49 -18.30 5.11
CA MET A 527 -6.69 -17.29 5.82
C MET A 527 -6.13 -17.77 7.17
N ARG A 528 -6.69 -18.85 7.75
CA ARG A 528 -6.13 -19.54 8.93
C ARG A 528 -4.82 -20.25 8.58
N LEU A 529 -4.85 -21.05 7.51
CA LEU A 529 -3.67 -21.79 7.07
C LEU A 529 -2.66 -20.90 6.35
N LEU A 530 -3.14 -19.96 5.55
CA LEU A 530 -2.39 -19.14 4.61
C LEU A 530 -2.76 -17.66 4.78
N PRO A 531 -2.47 -17.06 5.95
CA PRO A 531 -2.75 -15.65 6.19
C PRO A 531 -1.92 -14.77 5.24
N SER A 532 -2.58 -13.85 4.53
CA SER A 532 -1.92 -12.94 3.58
C SER A 532 -0.80 -12.11 4.20
N VAL A 533 -0.86 -11.82 5.51
CA VAL A 533 0.22 -11.17 6.26
C VAL A 533 0.67 -12.10 7.40
N PRO A 534 1.78 -12.84 7.23
CA PRO A 534 2.19 -13.88 8.18
C PRO A 534 2.92 -13.34 9.42
N LEU A 535 3.44 -12.11 9.38
CA LEU A 535 4.18 -11.47 10.48
C LEU A 535 3.75 -10.01 10.66
N ILE A 536 3.48 -9.60 11.90
CA ILE A 536 3.04 -8.24 12.24
C ILE A 536 4.02 -7.63 13.24
N GLY A 537 4.73 -6.57 12.82
CA GLY A 537 5.79 -5.95 13.62
C GLY A 537 5.35 -4.76 14.49
N ARG A 538 5.92 -4.63 15.68
CA ARG A 538 5.91 -3.46 16.59
C ARG A 538 7.30 -3.22 17.18
N VAL A 539 7.54 -2.02 17.71
CA VAL A 539 8.72 -1.73 18.54
C VAL A 539 8.32 -1.80 20.00
N ILE A 540 9.10 -2.54 20.80
CA ILE A 540 9.02 -2.49 22.26
C ILE A 540 9.63 -1.15 22.70
N THR A 541 8.79 -0.22 23.17
CA THR A 541 9.22 1.14 23.56
C THR A 541 9.75 1.20 24.99
N GLU A 542 9.30 0.28 25.84
CA GLU A 542 9.65 0.19 27.25
C GLU A 542 9.90 -1.28 27.62
N ALA A 543 10.81 -1.52 28.57
CA ALA A 543 11.11 -2.88 28.99
C ALA A 543 9.84 -3.55 29.55
N THR A 544 9.44 -4.68 28.96
CA THR A 544 8.15 -5.33 29.24
C THR A 544 8.35 -6.80 29.55
N GLU A 545 7.64 -7.33 30.54
CA GLU A 545 7.58 -8.76 30.83
C GLU A 545 6.55 -9.45 29.94
N ILE A 546 7.00 -10.36 29.06
CA ILE A 546 6.11 -11.15 28.21
C ILE A 546 6.60 -12.60 28.23
N CYS A 547 5.68 -13.55 28.43
CA CYS A 547 6.00 -14.98 28.53
C CYS A 547 7.04 -15.33 29.62
N GLY A 548 7.13 -14.53 30.69
CA GLY A 548 8.11 -14.71 31.77
C GLY A 548 9.53 -14.25 31.43
N PHE A 549 9.70 -13.50 30.33
CA PHE A 549 10.96 -12.89 29.93
C PHE A 549 10.87 -11.37 29.93
N THR A 550 11.91 -10.72 30.46
CA THR A 550 12.12 -9.28 30.31
C THR A 550 12.60 -8.96 28.90
N ILE A 551 11.76 -8.29 28.11
CA ILE A 551 12.09 -7.87 26.75
C ILE A 551 12.54 -6.41 26.78
N PRO A 552 13.80 -6.11 26.43
CA PRO A 552 14.31 -4.74 26.56
C PRO A 552 13.73 -3.82 25.48
N ALA A 553 13.61 -2.54 25.82
CA ALA A 553 13.22 -1.48 24.89
C ALA A 553 14.16 -1.44 23.68
N GLY A 554 13.60 -1.20 22.49
CA GLY A 554 14.31 -1.17 21.21
C GLY A 554 14.27 -2.49 20.42
N CYS A 555 13.73 -3.57 21.00
CA CYS A 555 13.50 -4.82 20.25
C CYS A 555 12.34 -4.67 19.26
N THR A 556 12.46 -5.34 18.11
CA THR A 556 11.34 -5.54 17.19
C THR A 556 10.50 -6.71 17.69
N ALA A 557 9.26 -6.48 18.09
CA ALA A 557 8.30 -7.52 18.41
C ALA A 557 7.51 -7.92 17.15
N MET A 558 7.57 -9.19 16.75
CA MET A 558 6.82 -9.74 15.61
C MET A 558 5.79 -10.75 16.09
N VAL A 559 4.51 -10.48 15.85
CA VAL A 559 3.44 -11.46 16.08
C VAL A 559 3.28 -12.32 14.83
N ALA A 560 3.18 -13.64 14.98
CA ALA A 560 3.08 -14.61 13.89
C ALA A 560 1.69 -15.25 13.79
N PRO A 561 0.70 -14.60 13.13
CA PRO A 561 -0.61 -15.19 12.83
C PRO A 561 -0.53 -16.61 12.26
N PHE A 562 0.40 -16.85 11.33
CA PHE A 562 0.60 -18.17 10.68
C PHE A 562 0.69 -19.33 11.68
N SER A 563 1.26 -19.06 12.86
CA SER A 563 1.50 -20.06 13.89
C SER A 563 0.45 -20.07 14.98
N ILE A 564 -0.06 -18.89 15.35
CA ILE A 564 -1.22 -18.74 16.26
C ILE A 564 -2.42 -19.51 15.69
N HIS A 565 -2.64 -19.42 14.37
CA HIS A 565 -3.75 -20.05 13.67
C HIS A 565 -3.62 -21.58 13.56
N ARG A 566 -2.51 -22.16 14.03
CA ARG A 566 -2.24 -23.60 14.09
C ARG A 566 -2.16 -24.14 15.52
N ASP A 567 -2.57 -23.33 16.50
CA ASP A 567 -2.59 -23.76 17.90
C ASP A 567 -3.68 -24.82 18.13
N LYS A 568 -3.23 -26.04 18.51
CA LYS A 568 -4.07 -27.22 18.77
C LYS A 568 -5.11 -27.00 19.88
N ARG A 569 -4.93 -25.99 20.73
CA ARG A 569 -5.91 -25.62 21.76
C ARG A 569 -7.21 -25.07 21.16
N TYR A 570 -7.14 -24.50 19.95
CA TYR A 570 -8.27 -23.80 19.32
C TYR A 570 -8.75 -24.45 18.02
N TYR A 571 -7.88 -25.23 17.36
CA TYR A 571 -8.17 -25.89 16.09
C TYR A 571 -7.83 -27.38 16.18
N HIS A 572 -8.80 -28.24 15.84
CA HIS A 572 -8.57 -29.67 15.73
C HIS A 572 -7.82 -29.95 14.43
N ALA A 573 -6.88 -30.91 14.41
CA ALA A 573 -6.07 -31.19 13.22
C ALA A 573 -5.59 -29.89 12.50
N PRO A 574 -4.81 -29.02 13.18
CA PRO A 574 -4.59 -27.64 12.75
C PRO A 574 -3.86 -27.47 11.42
N ASP A 575 -3.23 -28.53 10.90
CA ASP A 575 -2.57 -28.50 9.59
C ASP A 575 -3.52 -28.91 8.46
N ASP A 576 -4.68 -29.49 8.78
CA ASP A 576 -5.70 -29.89 7.81
C ASP A 576 -6.63 -28.71 7.49
N TYR A 577 -7.11 -28.68 6.25
CA TYR A 577 -8.09 -27.69 5.80
C TYR A 577 -9.50 -28.19 6.09
N ASP A 578 -10.18 -27.54 7.02
CA ASP A 578 -11.56 -27.84 7.41
C ASP A 578 -12.38 -26.54 7.64
N PRO A 579 -13.29 -26.19 6.72
CA PRO A 579 -14.19 -25.04 6.88
C PRO A 579 -15.03 -25.08 8.16
N GLU A 580 -15.30 -26.26 8.73
CA GLU A 580 -16.08 -26.40 9.96
C GLU A 580 -15.39 -25.77 11.18
N HIS A 581 -14.09 -25.50 11.13
CA HIS A 581 -13.41 -24.64 12.10
C HIS A 581 -14.05 -23.25 12.27
N PHE A 582 -14.82 -22.83 11.27
CA PHE A 582 -15.53 -21.57 11.22
C PHE A 582 -17.06 -21.72 11.19
N SER A 583 -17.58 -22.89 11.55
CA SER A 583 -19.00 -23.06 11.88
C SER A 583 -19.42 -22.11 13.03
N GLU A 584 -20.71 -21.74 13.09
CA GLU A 584 -21.21 -20.82 14.13
C GLU A 584 -20.85 -21.32 15.54
N GLU A 585 -21.02 -22.62 15.80
CA GLU A 585 -20.66 -23.26 17.07
C GLU A 585 -19.16 -23.13 17.39
N ASN A 586 -18.28 -23.47 16.45
CA ASN A 586 -16.84 -23.43 16.68
C ASN A 586 -16.31 -22.00 16.83
N VAL A 587 -16.89 -21.03 16.12
CA VAL A 587 -16.60 -19.61 16.29
C VAL A 587 -17.03 -19.14 17.68
N LEU A 588 -18.25 -19.46 18.12
CA LEU A 588 -18.75 -19.10 19.45
C LEU A 588 -17.87 -19.69 20.56
N ARG A 589 -17.44 -20.94 20.43
CA ARG A 589 -16.51 -21.58 21.36
C ARG A 589 -15.18 -20.82 21.45
N ARG A 590 -14.63 -20.39 20.31
CA ARG A 590 -13.35 -19.68 20.21
C ARG A 590 -13.44 -18.20 20.56
N ASN A 591 -14.61 -17.57 20.53
CA ASN A 591 -14.79 -16.14 20.86
C ASN A 591 -14.32 -15.75 22.27
N LYS A 592 -14.13 -16.73 23.18
CA LYS A 592 -13.49 -16.53 24.48
C LYS A 592 -12.03 -16.08 24.36
N GLU A 593 -11.36 -16.41 23.25
CA GLU A 593 -9.96 -16.09 22.96
C GLU A 593 -9.85 -15.39 21.59
N PRO A 594 -10.16 -14.08 21.52
CA PRO A 594 -10.25 -13.34 20.26
C PRO A 594 -8.92 -13.25 19.49
N PHE A 595 -7.78 -13.48 20.17
CA PHE A 595 -6.45 -13.49 19.56
C PHE A 595 -6.04 -14.84 18.97
N ALA A 596 -6.91 -15.86 19.01
CA ALA A 596 -6.67 -17.15 18.34
C ALA A 596 -6.85 -17.08 16.82
N TYR A 597 -7.55 -16.07 16.30
CA TYR A 597 -7.75 -15.85 14.87
C TYR A 597 -7.53 -14.37 14.49
N LEU A 598 -6.39 -14.11 13.85
CA LEU A 598 -5.82 -12.78 13.57
C LEU A 598 -5.47 -12.52 12.09
N PRO A 599 -6.34 -12.86 11.11
CA PRO A 599 -6.04 -12.60 9.69
C PRO A 599 -5.92 -11.10 9.35
N PHE A 600 -6.57 -10.24 10.14
CA PHE A 600 -6.65 -8.78 9.93
C PHE A 600 -5.98 -7.99 11.08
N SER A 601 -5.04 -8.63 11.81
CA SER A 601 -4.48 -8.09 13.06
C SER A 601 -5.57 -7.84 14.12
N ALA A 602 -5.21 -7.22 15.25
CA ALA A 602 -6.12 -6.79 16.31
C ALA A 602 -5.68 -5.45 16.92
N GLY A 603 -6.52 -4.92 17.81
CA GLY A 603 -6.29 -3.68 18.55
C GLY A 603 -6.33 -2.41 17.68
N PRO A 604 -5.73 -1.29 18.14
CA PRO A 604 -5.84 0.01 17.47
C PRO A 604 -5.28 0.01 16.04
N ARG A 605 -4.29 -0.85 15.78
CA ARG A 605 -3.63 -1.01 14.48
C ARG A 605 -4.19 -2.19 13.66
N ASN A 606 -5.46 -2.58 13.88
CA ASN A 606 -6.13 -3.59 13.05
C ASN A 606 -6.35 -3.09 11.61
N CYS A 607 -6.64 -4.01 10.68
CA CYS A 607 -6.90 -3.67 9.29
C CYS A 607 -8.14 -2.78 9.15
N ILE A 608 -7.98 -1.60 8.54
CA ILE A 608 -9.10 -0.70 8.25
C ILE A 608 -9.99 -1.21 7.10
N GLY A 609 -9.38 -1.92 6.15
CA GLY A 609 -10.02 -2.45 4.94
C GLY A 609 -10.65 -3.83 5.09
N GLN A 610 -10.73 -4.40 6.31
CA GLN A 610 -11.22 -5.77 6.52
C GLN A 610 -12.59 -6.04 5.86
N LYS A 611 -13.54 -5.10 5.99
CA LYS A 611 -14.88 -5.24 5.38
C LYS A 611 -14.88 -5.09 3.87
N PHE A 612 -14.01 -4.22 3.34
CA PHE A 612 -13.80 -4.06 1.90
C PHE A 612 -13.28 -5.38 1.32
N ALA A 613 -12.18 -5.89 1.87
CA ALA A 613 -11.55 -7.14 1.46
C ALA A 613 -12.50 -8.33 1.55
N GLY A 614 -13.22 -8.48 2.68
CA GLY A 614 -14.21 -9.56 2.84
C GLY A 614 -15.36 -9.50 1.84
N THR A 615 -15.79 -8.30 1.44
CA THR A 615 -16.83 -8.12 0.42
C THR A 615 -16.31 -8.48 -0.96
N GLU A 616 -15.13 -7.97 -1.33
CA GLU A 616 -14.45 -8.30 -2.58
C GLU A 616 -14.26 -9.82 -2.71
N GLN A 617 -13.63 -10.46 -1.71
CA GLN A 617 -13.40 -11.91 -1.67
C GLN A 617 -14.68 -12.72 -1.92
N LYS A 618 -15.77 -12.40 -1.21
CA LYS A 618 -17.05 -13.10 -1.36
C LYS A 618 -17.64 -12.94 -2.76
N ILE A 619 -17.63 -11.72 -3.32
CA ILE A 619 -18.15 -11.46 -4.66
C ILE A 619 -17.30 -12.17 -5.71
N SER A 620 -15.98 -12.10 -5.63
CA SER A 620 -15.07 -12.78 -6.56
C SER A 620 -15.33 -14.29 -6.55
N LEU A 621 -15.33 -14.90 -5.36
CA LEU A 621 -15.49 -16.34 -5.22
C LEU A 621 -16.88 -16.80 -5.68
N ALA A 622 -17.93 -16.07 -5.31
CA ALA A 622 -19.28 -16.39 -5.76
C ALA A 622 -19.41 -16.29 -7.29
N LYS A 623 -18.84 -15.27 -7.94
CA LYS A 623 -18.85 -15.15 -9.41
C LYS A 623 -18.06 -16.28 -10.10
N ILE A 624 -16.91 -16.67 -9.55
CA ILE A 624 -16.11 -17.77 -10.09
C ILE A 624 -16.84 -19.12 -9.92
N PHE A 625 -17.20 -19.47 -8.68
CA PHE A 625 -17.78 -20.78 -8.37
C PHE A 625 -19.27 -20.88 -8.73
N ARG A 626 -19.92 -19.85 -9.29
CA ARG A 626 -21.23 -20.02 -9.94
C ARG A 626 -21.12 -20.69 -11.31
N ARG A 627 -19.98 -20.53 -12.01
CA ARG A 627 -19.81 -20.94 -13.40
C ARG A 627 -18.79 -22.03 -13.63
N PHE A 628 -17.89 -22.22 -12.67
CA PHE A 628 -16.70 -23.01 -12.89
C PHE A 628 -16.49 -24.04 -11.79
N ARG A 629 -16.09 -25.25 -12.21
CA ARG A 629 -15.41 -26.22 -11.38
C ARG A 629 -13.91 -26.05 -11.55
N ILE A 630 -13.19 -25.95 -10.44
CA ILE A 630 -11.75 -25.68 -10.43
C ILE A 630 -11.00 -26.93 -9.98
N ILE A 631 -9.90 -27.22 -10.66
CA ILE A 631 -9.04 -28.37 -10.38
C ILE A 631 -7.61 -27.85 -10.28
N SER A 632 -7.00 -27.96 -9.10
CA SER A 632 -5.60 -27.61 -8.92
C SER A 632 -4.73 -28.73 -9.47
N VAL A 633 -3.74 -28.40 -10.31
CA VAL A 633 -2.92 -29.41 -11.01
C VAL A 633 -1.57 -29.67 -10.36
N GLN A 634 -1.07 -28.70 -9.60
CA GLN A 634 0.14 -28.80 -8.79
C GLN A 634 -0.23 -29.17 -7.35
N HIS A 635 0.61 -29.92 -6.67
CA HIS A 635 0.37 -30.30 -5.27
C HIS A 635 0.54 -29.07 -4.34
N GLU A 636 -0.20 -28.99 -3.23
CA GLU A 636 -0.15 -27.84 -2.31
C GLU A 636 1.25 -27.55 -1.74
N LEU A 637 2.09 -28.59 -1.64
CA LEU A 637 3.47 -28.45 -1.16
C LEU A 637 4.45 -27.94 -2.23
N GLU A 638 4.07 -27.97 -3.51
CA GLU A 638 4.90 -27.51 -4.65
C GLU A 638 4.81 -25.99 -4.81
N SER A 639 3.65 -25.39 -4.57
CA SER A 639 3.47 -23.93 -4.55
C SER A 639 3.21 -23.41 -3.13
N ARG A 640 4.30 -23.25 -2.37
CA ARG A 640 4.24 -22.81 -0.97
C ARG A 640 4.08 -21.30 -0.86
N GLY A 641 3.52 -20.86 0.27
CA GLY A 641 3.45 -19.45 0.61
C GLY A 641 4.81 -18.86 1.00
N LEU A 642 5.33 -17.97 0.17
CA LEU A 642 6.51 -17.14 0.41
C LEU A 642 6.11 -15.84 1.11
N PRO A 643 6.69 -15.49 2.27
CA PRO A 643 6.35 -14.30 3.05
C PRO A 643 7.00 -13.02 2.49
N GLU A 644 6.73 -12.66 1.24
CA GLU A 644 7.30 -11.50 0.54
C GLU A 644 6.49 -10.20 0.76
N LEU A 645 6.53 -9.67 2.00
CA LEU A 645 5.62 -8.64 2.55
C LEU A 645 4.19 -9.15 2.73
N VAL A 646 3.62 -9.70 1.66
CA VAL A 646 2.40 -10.51 1.66
C VAL A 646 2.74 -11.95 1.29
N LEU A 647 1.89 -12.90 1.65
CA LEU A 647 2.08 -14.31 1.31
C LEU A 647 1.82 -14.51 -0.19
N LYS A 648 2.83 -14.98 -0.94
CA LYS A 648 2.75 -15.22 -2.39
C LYS A 648 3.03 -16.70 -2.69
N PRO A 649 2.38 -17.32 -3.67
CA PRO A 649 2.79 -18.66 -4.12
C PRO A 649 4.22 -18.63 -4.69
N SER A 650 5.01 -19.66 -4.43
CA SER A 650 6.37 -19.82 -4.98
C SER A 650 6.36 -20.04 -6.49
N ASP A 651 5.38 -20.79 -7.00
CA ASP A 651 5.27 -21.15 -8.42
C ASP A 651 3.88 -20.83 -8.99
N GLY A 652 3.25 -19.75 -8.52
CA GLY A 652 1.91 -19.36 -8.96
C GLY A 652 0.80 -20.33 -8.53
N PHE A 653 -0.38 -20.20 -9.13
CA PHE A 653 -1.54 -21.05 -8.90
C PHE A 653 -1.94 -21.77 -10.18
N TRP A 654 -1.25 -22.86 -10.50
CA TRP A 654 -1.57 -23.67 -11.65
C TRP A 654 -2.89 -24.43 -11.43
N ILE A 655 -3.92 -24.02 -12.16
CA ILE A 655 -5.26 -24.61 -12.12
C ILE A 655 -5.77 -24.91 -13.52
N ARG A 656 -6.65 -25.91 -13.60
CA ARG A 656 -7.51 -26.20 -14.73
C ARG A 656 -8.95 -25.88 -14.35
N ILE A 657 -9.74 -25.39 -15.31
CA ILE A 657 -11.11 -24.96 -15.08
C ILE A 657 -12.04 -25.69 -16.04
N GLU A 658 -13.18 -26.16 -15.52
CA GLU A 658 -14.27 -26.77 -16.27
C GLU A 658 -15.53 -25.92 -16.08
N ARG A 659 -16.34 -25.73 -17.13
CA ARG A 659 -17.64 -25.05 -17.02
C ARG A 659 -18.62 -25.94 -16.24
N ARG A 660 -19.48 -25.33 -15.41
CA ARG A 660 -20.57 -26.00 -14.69
C ARG A 660 -21.89 -25.82 -15.41
#